data_AF-D6KEI8-F1
#
_entry.id   AF-D6KEI8-F1
#
_cell.length_a   1.000
_cell.length_b   1.000
_cell.length_c   1.000
_cell.angle_alpha   90.00
_cell.angle_beta   90.00
_cell.angle_gamma   90.00
#
_symmetry.space_group_name_H-M   'P 1'
#
loop_
_entity.id
_entity.type
_entity.pdbx_description
1 polymer ?
#
loop_
_entity_poly.entity_id
_entity_poly.type
_entity_poly.pdbx_seq_one_letter_code
_entity_poly.pdbx_strand_id
1 'polypeptide(L)'
;MGRHLVVLARRLPRPRRLPRPRIQPRPAHQRPPAQGHRPRPGARRPRAHLRPGPAHHRPRRPRRPGRPLPLRTRRRRVRGVLPADRRRRPPHHRPRHPRGRPRASDRPRHHRSRHVRPGTPPPPRRNPLVNPTRRTVLLAAASTALLPALPATATAAPRAATALQPYASYWYPDSLPTGSPGPGITWRSLKSWRAATDADLAFNAASVPLAARFTPTPANTTARTDQARVQSLVSFGPTAGNPSQGSATADYYALTHWAYLDELVFWGGSSGEGLILAPNAPIVDAAHRHGVPVLGNVFLPPAAYGGQLQWTRDLVRRDAAGHYPLAAQLVAVAAAYGFDGWFVNAETGGGDSTLGAAMLGFVKELRTLAAARGQRVTWYDAMTVNGSVSWQGALNGQNQALFQAADAMFLDFRWSAGSLASSGQKAGQLGRDRYELWAGVDVESNGSNTSVDWDAIVPADAPHTTSLGLYRPEWTRNHLPAGHAPEDFHAADDRFWTGRSLDPARSDPTDRWRAPAVSVADRSTVTALPFASVFNTGHGLRWHEDGQVASDTPWNHLGLQDRLPSRRWVVRTAGQRPSVSFDFADAWRGGSSVLVSGALDAPAVLDLYATHLPIGRDTVVELTCRTESGAVRGRAGRRHRRAGRGRGGAAVHLPPAARRDRRRLA
;
A
#
# COMPACT_ATOMS: atom_id res chain seq x y z
N MET A 1 23.05 17.38 1.77
CA MET A 1 22.60 17.71 3.15
C MET A 1 21.11 18.03 3.14
N GLY A 2 20.27 17.24 3.80
CA GLY A 2 18.81 17.48 3.82
C GLY A 2 18.43 18.81 4.51
N ARG A 3 17.56 19.59 3.86
CA ARG A 3 16.93 20.80 4.42
C ARG A 3 15.43 20.54 4.56
N HIS A 4 14.84 20.75 5.73
CA HIS A 4 13.41 20.47 5.92
C HIS A 4 12.55 21.72 5.68
N LEU A 5 11.41 21.56 5.01
CA LEU A 5 10.29 22.52 5.05
C LEU A 5 9.39 22.18 6.24
N VAL A 6 9.03 23.22 7.00
CA VAL A 6 8.43 23.11 8.32
C VAL A 6 7.22 24.04 8.42
N VAL A 7 6.15 23.59 9.07
CA VAL A 7 5.07 24.47 9.55
C VAL A 7 5.20 24.68 11.06
N LEU A 8 5.23 25.94 11.48
CA LEU A 8 5.22 26.37 12.87
C LEU A 8 3.84 26.90 13.25
N ALA A 9 3.23 26.34 14.29
CA ALA A 9 2.03 26.89 14.93
C ALA A 9 2.42 27.64 16.21
N ARG A 10 2.07 28.94 16.30
CA ARG A 10 2.27 29.75 17.51
C ARG A 10 0.96 30.40 17.96
N ARG A 11 0.57 30.11 19.21
CA ARG A 11 -0.45 30.84 19.97
C ARG A 11 0.06 32.26 20.29
N LEU A 12 -0.71 33.29 19.97
CA LEU A 12 -0.38 34.65 20.40
C LEU A 12 -0.52 34.80 21.92
N PRO A 13 0.34 35.60 22.59
CA PRO A 13 0.11 35.99 23.98
C PRO A 13 -1.25 36.69 24.11
N ARG A 14 -1.97 36.45 25.21
CA ARG A 14 -3.08 37.34 25.59
C ARG A 14 -2.51 38.76 25.76
N PRO A 15 -3.16 39.82 25.25
CA PRO A 15 -2.69 41.17 25.48
C PRO A 15 -2.63 41.42 26.99
N ARG A 16 -1.48 41.89 27.48
CA ARG A 16 -1.35 42.35 28.87
C ARG A 16 -2.32 43.51 29.05
N ARG A 17 -3.36 43.35 29.87
CA ARG A 17 -4.15 44.48 30.36
C ARG A 17 -3.19 45.40 31.11
N LEU A 18 -3.01 46.62 30.62
CA LEU A 18 -2.37 47.69 31.39
C LEU A 18 -3.18 47.91 32.68
N PRO A 19 -2.54 48.11 33.84
CA PRO A 19 -3.25 48.38 35.08
C PRO A 19 -3.97 49.73 34.96
N ARG A 20 -5.26 49.78 35.30
CA ARG A 20 -5.97 51.05 35.49
C ARG A 20 -5.52 51.69 36.81
N PRO A 21 -5.48 53.03 36.92
CA PRO A 21 -5.11 53.72 38.16
C PRO A 21 -6.03 53.37 39.34
N ARG A 22 -5.49 53.47 40.57
CA ARG A 22 -6.27 53.41 41.80
C ARG A 22 -7.03 54.73 42.00
N ILE A 23 -8.27 54.64 42.47
CA ILE A 23 -9.03 55.74 43.09
C ILE A 23 -9.54 55.21 44.44
N GLN A 24 -9.53 56.04 45.49
CA GLN A 24 -9.95 55.66 46.84
C GLN A 24 -11.42 56.06 47.15
N PRO A 25 -12.08 55.48 48.18
CA PRO A 25 -13.54 55.50 48.33
C PRO A 25 -14.06 56.33 49.51
N ARG A 26 -15.37 56.67 49.48
CA ARG A 26 -16.31 56.95 50.60
C ARG A 26 -17.68 57.43 50.05
N PRO A 27 -18.77 57.47 50.84
CA PRO A 27 -19.21 56.58 51.92
C PRO A 27 -20.61 55.97 51.61
N ALA A 28 -21.35 55.48 52.62
CA ALA A 28 -22.64 54.77 52.46
C ALA A 28 -23.85 55.52 53.06
N HIS A 29 -25.08 55.18 52.63
CA HIS A 29 -26.35 55.53 53.27
C HIS A 29 -27.36 54.36 53.27
N GLN A 30 -28.57 54.55 53.82
CA GLN A 30 -29.31 53.53 54.59
C GLN A 30 -30.63 53.01 53.94
N ARG A 31 -31.14 51.91 54.52
CA ARG A 31 -32.54 51.36 54.43
C ARG A 31 -33.50 52.19 55.32
N PRO A 32 -34.86 51.99 55.42
CA PRO A 32 -35.71 50.79 55.22
C PRO A 32 -37.07 51.11 54.51
N PRO A 33 -38.25 50.46 54.73
CA PRO A 33 -38.65 49.19 55.37
C PRO A 33 -39.46 48.22 54.45
N ALA A 34 -40.30 47.32 54.99
CA ALA A 34 -40.89 46.16 54.28
C ALA A 34 -42.26 45.66 54.81
N GLN A 35 -42.88 44.71 54.07
CA GLN A 35 -44.00 43.80 54.44
C GLN A 35 -43.96 42.55 53.48
N GLY A 36 -44.69 41.43 53.66
CA GLY A 36 -45.65 41.08 54.73
C GLY A 36 -46.14 39.60 54.74
N HIS A 37 -46.93 39.16 53.75
CA HIS A 37 -47.91 38.06 53.92
C HIS A 37 -47.49 36.58 53.65
N ARG A 38 -48.32 35.65 54.15
CA ARG A 38 -48.31 34.15 54.14
C ARG A 38 -49.75 33.63 53.83
N PRO A 39 -50.16 32.32 53.95
CA PRO A 39 -49.50 30.98 54.04
C PRO A 39 -49.86 30.05 52.83
N ARG A 40 -49.29 28.84 52.54
CA ARG A 40 -49.33 27.47 53.17
C ARG A 40 -50.73 26.87 53.40
N PRO A 41 -50.97 25.51 53.37
CA PRO A 41 -50.06 24.32 53.41
C PRO A 41 -50.28 23.28 52.27
N GLY A 42 -49.74 22.04 52.21
CA GLY A 42 -48.62 21.37 52.91
C GLY A 42 -48.64 19.80 52.91
N ALA A 43 -47.51 19.16 53.26
CA ALA A 43 -47.29 17.72 53.60
C ALA A 43 -47.48 16.64 52.48
N ARG A 44 -46.93 15.40 52.53
CA ARG A 44 -46.29 14.57 53.60
C ARG A 44 -44.99 13.81 53.18
N ARG A 45 -44.22 13.38 54.19
CA ARG A 45 -43.15 12.33 54.28
C ARG A 45 -43.54 11.35 55.44
N PRO A 46 -42.79 10.31 55.93
CA PRO A 46 -41.40 9.83 55.72
C PRO A 46 -41.37 8.50 54.88
N ARG A 47 -40.60 7.41 55.05
CA ARG A 47 -39.57 6.83 55.99
C ARG A 47 -38.69 5.87 55.13
N ALA A 48 -37.40 5.54 55.31
CA ALA A 48 -36.40 5.48 56.41
C ALA A 48 -36.36 4.17 57.23
N HIS A 49 -35.13 3.76 57.64
CA HIS A 49 -34.69 2.50 58.32
C HIS A 49 -34.39 1.29 57.37
N LEU A 50 -33.44 0.36 57.64
CA LEU A 50 -32.24 0.33 58.52
C LEU A 50 -31.22 -0.77 58.04
N ARG A 51 -29.99 -0.78 58.58
CA ARG A 51 -28.95 -1.86 58.50
C ARG A 51 -28.97 -2.68 59.83
N PRO A 52 -28.42 -3.92 59.96
CA PRO A 52 -27.07 -4.38 59.55
C PRO A 52 -26.94 -5.88 59.10
N GLY A 53 -25.71 -6.43 59.10
CA GLY A 53 -25.38 -7.88 58.89
C GLY A 53 -25.32 -8.70 60.21
N PRO A 54 -24.51 -9.80 60.38
CA PRO A 54 -23.15 -9.98 59.83
C PRO A 54 -22.63 -11.44 59.52
N ALA A 55 -21.36 -11.53 59.08
CA ALA A 55 -20.33 -12.59 59.31
C ALA A 55 -20.45 -13.98 58.59
N HIS A 56 -19.35 -14.75 58.35
CA HIS A 56 -18.00 -14.75 58.98
C HIS A 56 -16.68 -14.72 58.14
N HIS A 57 -16.19 -15.88 57.66
CA HIS A 57 -14.76 -16.31 57.77
C HIS A 57 -13.96 -16.43 56.44
N ARG A 58 -12.64 -16.15 56.26
CA ARG A 58 -11.47 -15.66 57.09
C ARG A 58 -10.77 -16.71 57.97
N PRO A 59 -9.53 -17.16 57.65
CA PRO A 59 -8.28 -16.35 57.77
C PRO A 59 -7.54 -16.14 56.40
N ARG A 60 -6.66 -15.15 56.11
CA ARG A 60 -5.41 -14.56 56.73
C ARG A 60 -4.15 -15.44 56.49
N ARG A 61 -3.04 -15.05 55.80
CA ARG A 61 -2.05 -13.91 55.87
C ARG A 61 -0.93 -14.09 56.96
N PRO A 62 0.28 -13.44 56.91
CA PRO A 62 1.25 -13.11 55.82
C PRO A 62 2.78 -13.11 56.28
N ARG A 63 3.72 -12.45 55.52
CA ARG A 63 5.13 -11.96 55.87
C ARG A 63 6.33 -12.98 55.78
N ARG A 64 7.41 -12.76 55.00
CA ARG A 64 8.68 -11.90 55.10
C ARG A 64 9.82 -12.54 55.96
N PRO A 65 11.13 -12.16 55.84
CA PRO A 65 11.97 -11.66 54.70
C PRO A 65 13.41 -12.31 54.62
N GLY A 66 14.29 -11.94 53.66
CA GLY A 66 15.72 -12.35 53.68
C GLY A 66 16.65 -11.86 52.53
N ARG A 67 17.96 -11.75 52.81
CA ARG A 67 19.16 -11.44 51.95
C ARG A 67 20.36 -12.27 52.54
N PRO A 68 21.57 -12.42 51.94
CA PRO A 68 22.26 -11.57 50.92
C PRO A 68 23.08 -12.31 49.81
N LEU A 69 23.87 -11.51 49.08
CA LEU A 69 25.10 -11.84 48.28
C LEU A 69 26.21 -12.52 49.13
N PRO A 70 27.33 -13.12 48.61
CA PRO A 70 28.21 -12.50 47.58
C PRO A 70 29.16 -13.36 46.68
N LEU A 71 29.76 -12.68 45.66
CA LEU A 71 31.12 -12.92 45.07
C LEU A 71 31.39 -14.30 44.38
N ARG A 72 32.42 -14.53 43.55
CA ARG A 72 33.66 -13.78 43.21
C ARG A 72 34.14 -14.12 41.77
N THR A 73 34.82 -13.17 41.11
CA THR A 73 35.97 -13.27 40.13
C THR A 73 36.35 -14.62 39.44
N ARG A 74 36.96 -14.69 38.23
CA ARG A 74 38.12 -13.90 37.72
C ARG A 74 38.49 -14.26 36.26
N ARG A 75 39.08 -13.30 35.49
CA ARG A 75 40.04 -13.39 34.33
C ARG A 75 39.84 -14.45 33.21
N ARG A 76 39.93 -14.18 31.90
CA ARG A 76 40.80 -13.33 31.03
C ARG A 76 42.15 -13.96 30.60
N ARG A 77 42.18 -14.66 29.45
CA ARG A 77 43.22 -14.76 28.37
C ARG A 77 42.73 -15.81 27.32
N VAL A 78 42.91 -15.77 25.98
CA VAL A 78 43.78 -15.09 24.98
C VAL A 78 44.90 -15.99 24.41
N ARG A 79 44.92 -16.13 23.05
CA ARG A 79 45.81 -16.96 22.17
C ARG A 79 45.55 -18.48 22.25
N GLY A 80 45.83 -19.31 21.21
CA GLY A 80 46.31 -19.05 19.84
C GLY A 80 45.99 -20.25 18.90
N VAL A 81 45.81 -20.07 17.58
CA VAL A 81 46.83 -20.06 16.49
C VAL A 81 47.15 -21.46 15.89
N LEU A 82 46.48 -21.77 14.77
CA LEU A 82 46.94 -22.53 13.59
C LEU A 82 47.34 -24.04 13.78
N PRO A 83 47.96 -24.77 12.80
CA PRO A 83 47.17 -25.67 11.94
C PRO A 83 47.81 -27.05 11.56
N ALA A 84 47.02 -27.95 10.95
CA ALA A 84 47.40 -29.00 9.97
C ALA A 84 46.17 -29.90 9.68
N ASP A 85 46.11 -30.83 8.72
CA ASP A 85 46.49 -30.98 7.29
C ASP A 85 46.24 -32.47 6.95
N ARG A 86 46.17 -32.85 5.65
CA ARG A 86 46.29 -34.22 5.08
C ARG A 86 45.10 -35.18 5.15
N ARG A 87 44.32 -35.15 4.06
CA ARG A 87 44.18 -36.25 3.06
C ARG A 87 44.15 -37.71 3.60
N ARG A 88 43.06 -38.44 3.32
CA ARG A 88 43.02 -39.58 2.34
C ARG A 88 41.58 -40.11 2.09
N ARG A 89 41.39 -40.74 0.93
CA ARG A 89 40.26 -41.61 0.50
C ARG A 89 40.88 -42.95 0.03
N PRO A 90 40.10 -43.94 -0.45
CA PRO A 90 38.98 -44.69 0.16
C PRO A 90 39.43 -46.17 0.36
N PRO A 91 38.52 -47.17 0.39
CA PRO A 91 38.21 -47.88 -0.87
C PRO A 91 36.72 -48.27 -1.04
N HIS A 92 36.41 -49.04 -2.10
CA HIS A 92 35.07 -49.46 -2.52
C HIS A 92 34.60 -50.76 -1.84
N HIS A 93 33.28 -51.05 -1.88
CA HIS A 93 32.78 -52.28 -2.54
C HIS A 93 31.28 -52.22 -2.93
N ARG A 94 30.92 -53.09 -3.88
CA ARG A 94 29.61 -53.45 -4.46
C ARG A 94 29.70 -54.97 -4.79
N PRO A 95 28.64 -55.67 -5.27
CA PRO A 95 27.18 -55.43 -5.22
C PRO A 95 26.36 -56.70 -4.80
N ARG A 96 25.01 -56.62 -4.75
CA ARG A 96 24.03 -57.47 -5.51
C ARG A 96 22.60 -57.46 -4.93
N HIS A 97 21.63 -57.67 -5.83
CA HIS A 97 20.19 -57.97 -5.63
C HIS A 97 19.97 -59.50 -5.69
N PRO A 98 18.79 -60.14 -5.37
CA PRO A 98 17.44 -59.67 -5.79
C PRO A 98 16.15 -60.11 -5.01
N ARG A 99 15.00 -59.60 -5.50
CA ARG A 99 13.60 -60.13 -5.45
C ARG A 99 12.88 -60.33 -4.08
N GLY A 100 11.68 -59.73 -3.97
CA GLY A 100 10.67 -60.04 -2.94
C GLY A 100 9.41 -59.14 -2.99
N ARG A 101 8.23 -59.72 -3.17
CA ARG A 101 6.87 -59.13 -3.09
C ARG A 101 5.89 -60.28 -2.73
N PRO A 102 4.65 -60.03 -2.24
CA PRO A 102 4.23 -59.04 -1.25
C PRO A 102 3.27 -59.63 -0.17
N ARG A 103 3.06 -58.93 0.95
CA ARG A 103 1.83 -59.01 1.79
C ARG A 103 1.51 -57.59 2.27
N ALA A 104 0.29 -57.06 2.26
CA ALA A 104 -1.05 -57.59 2.56
C ALA A 104 -1.32 -57.69 4.08
N SER A 105 -2.11 -56.73 4.57
CA SER A 105 -2.75 -56.69 5.88
C SER A 105 -4.05 -55.86 5.77
N ASP A 106 -4.99 -56.05 6.69
CA ASP A 106 -6.41 -56.08 6.30
C ASP A 106 -7.30 -54.89 6.71
N ARG A 107 -8.51 -54.93 6.14
CA ARG A 107 -9.69 -54.07 6.36
C ARG A 107 -10.33 -54.35 7.74
N PRO A 108 -11.18 -53.45 8.32
CA PRO A 108 -12.50 -53.17 7.75
C PRO A 108 -13.05 -51.74 7.84
N ARG A 109 -14.06 -51.46 7.00
CA ARG A 109 -15.03 -50.37 7.18
C ARG A 109 -16.26 -50.92 7.91
N HIS A 110 -16.93 -50.10 8.72
CA HIS A 110 -18.35 -50.32 9.05
C HIS A 110 -19.14 -49.01 8.93
N HIS A 111 -20.31 -49.10 8.30
CA HIS A 111 -21.30 -48.01 8.31
C HIS A 111 -22.06 -47.99 9.64
N ARG A 112 -22.44 -46.79 10.10
CA ARG A 112 -23.73 -46.58 10.77
C ARG A 112 -24.40 -45.31 10.25
N SER A 113 -25.71 -45.42 10.03
CA SER A 113 -26.53 -44.41 9.37
C SER A 113 -27.10 -43.39 10.36
N ARG A 114 -27.34 -42.16 9.89
CA ARG A 114 -28.40 -41.29 10.41
C ARG A 114 -29.16 -40.69 9.23
N HIS A 115 -30.47 -40.92 9.18
CA HIS A 115 -31.34 -40.29 8.19
C HIS A 115 -31.70 -38.87 8.63
N VAL A 116 -31.61 -37.92 7.70
CA VAL A 116 -32.40 -36.68 7.69
C VAL A 116 -32.90 -36.50 6.26
N ARG A 117 -34.20 -36.25 6.08
CA ARG A 117 -34.79 -35.95 4.75
C ARG A 117 -34.69 -34.44 4.47
N PRO A 118 -34.17 -33.99 3.33
CA PRO A 118 -34.50 -32.67 2.80
C PRO A 118 -35.89 -32.70 2.15
N GLY A 119 -36.72 -31.68 2.42
CA GLY A 119 -38.03 -31.50 1.79
C GLY A 119 -37.96 -30.57 0.58
N THR A 120 -38.73 -30.86 -0.46
CA THR A 120 -38.76 -30.09 -1.72
C THR A 120 -39.60 -28.81 -1.57
N PRO A 121 -39.08 -27.61 -1.92
CA PRO A 121 -39.90 -26.41 -2.07
C PRO A 121 -40.65 -26.40 -3.43
N PRO A 122 -41.90 -25.87 -3.50
CA PRO A 122 -42.71 -25.90 -4.71
C PRO A 122 -42.39 -24.77 -5.73
N PRO A 123 -42.76 -24.94 -7.02
CA PRO A 123 -42.56 -23.93 -8.06
C PRO A 123 -43.49 -22.70 -7.93
N PRO A 124 -43.13 -21.56 -8.53
CA PRO A 124 -43.84 -20.29 -8.37
C PRO A 124 -45.22 -20.26 -9.06
N ARG A 125 -46.15 -19.51 -8.45
CA ARG A 125 -47.50 -19.27 -9.00
C ARG A 125 -47.44 -18.37 -10.24
N ARG A 126 -48.17 -18.74 -11.29
CA ARG A 126 -48.51 -17.85 -12.41
C ARG A 126 -49.77 -17.05 -12.06
N ASN A 127 -49.81 -15.76 -12.40
CA ASN A 127 -51.05 -15.00 -12.44
C ASN A 127 -51.87 -15.39 -13.69
N PRO A 128 -53.21 -15.36 -13.63
CA PRO A 128 -54.07 -15.57 -14.79
C PRO A 128 -54.09 -14.34 -15.71
N LEU A 129 -54.28 -14.57 -17.01
CA LEU A 129 -54.59 -13.53 -17.99
C LEU A 129 -56.08 -13.18 -17.94
N VAL A 130 -56.42 -11.91 -18.16
CA VAL A 130 -57.78 -11.46 -18.50
C VAL A 130 -57.68 -10.47 -19.66
N ASN A 131 -58.24 -10.83 -20.81
CA ASN A 131 -58.39 -9.93 -21.95
C ASN A 131 -59.68 -9.11 -21.81
N PRO A 132 -59.71 -7.90 -22.40
CA PRO A 132 -60.93 -7.45 -23.07
C PRO A 132 -60.67 -7.18 -24.56
N THR A 133 -61.50 -7.79 -25.42
CA THR A 133 -61.56 -7.48 -26.86
C THR A 133 -63.00 -7.28 -27.29
N ARG A 134 -63.34 -6.06 -27.73
CA ARG A 134 -64.36 -5.72 -28.76
C ARG A 134 -64.38 -4.17 -28.90
N ARG A 135 -64.75 -3.50 -30.01
CA ARG A 135 -64.81 -3.74 -31.47
C ARG A 135 -65.98 -2.89 -32.02
N THR A 136 -65.66 -1.69 -32.51
CA THR A 136 -66.52 -0.83 -33.35
C THR A 136 -65.56 -0.24 -34.41
N VAL A 137 -65.55 -0.51 -35.72
CA VAL A 137 -66.54 -0.90 -36.76
C VAL A 137 -67.17 0.32 -37.45
N LEU A 138 -67.34 0.22 -38.79
CA LEU A 138 -67.78 1.25 -39.77
C LEU A 138 -66.64 2.20 -40.22
N LEU A 139 -66.54 2.65 -41.49
CA LEU A 139 -66.97 2.09 -42.81
C LEU A 139 -66.35 2.96 -43.93
N ALA A 140 -65.85 2.35 -45.03
CA ALA A 140 -65.76 2.91 -46.40
C ALA A 140 -64.95 1.95 -47.31
N ALA A 141 -65.10 2.05 -48.65
CA ALA A 141 -64.45 1.17 -49.62
C ALA A 141 -63.91 1.95 -50.85
N ALA A 142 -63.18 1.23 -51.71
CA ALA A 142 -62.41 1.71 -52.88
C ALA A 142 -61.16 2.56 -52.51
N SER A 143 -60.04 2.50 -53.24
CA SER A 143 -59.78 1.87 -54.54
C SER A 143 -58.48 1.05 -54.54
N THR A 144 -58.39 0.00 -55.37
CA THR A 144 -57.16 -0.77 -55.56
C THR A 144 -56.18 -0.05 -56.48
N ALA A 145 -55.10 0.48 -55.92
CA ALA A 145 -53.93 0.95 -56.67
C ALA A 145 -52.71 0.09 -56.29
N LEU A 146 -52.06 -0.52 -57.29
CA LEU A 146 -50.82 -1.26 -57.11
C LEU A 146 -49.65 -0.29 -56.96
N LEU A 147 -49.09 -0.21 -55.75
CA LEU A 147 -47.79 0.44 -55.49
C LEU A 147 -46.86 -0.59 -54.83
N PRO A 148 -45.57 -0.63 -55.19
CA PRO A 148 -44.62 -1.57 -54.62
C PRO A 148 -44.40 -1.27 -53.14
N ALA A 149 -44.44 -2.31 -52.30
CA ALA A 149 -44.16 -2.16 -50.88
C ALA A 149 -42.68 -1.78 -50.68
N LEU A 150 -42.45 -0.55 -50.23
CA LEU A 150 -41.14 -0.16 -49.68
C LEU A 150 -40.80 -1.10 -48.51
N PRO A 151 -39.55 -1.60 -48.41
CA PRO A 151 -39.18 -2.49 -47.33
C PRO A 151 -39.37 -1.76 -45.99
N ALA A 152 -40.14 -2.37 -45.09
CA ALA A 152 -40.36 -1.83 -43.76
C ALA A 152 -39.00 -1.59 -43.09
N THR A 153 -38.72 -0.33 -42.71
CA THR A 153 -37.49 0.03 -42.01
C THR A 153 -37.48 -0.67 -40.66
N ALA A 154 -36.77 -1.81 -40.58
CA ALA A 154 -36.59 -2.52 -39.34
C ALA A 154 -35.94 -1.56 -38.33
N THR A 155 -36.71 -1.16 -37.33
CA THR A 155 -36.21 -0.36 -36.20
C THR A 155 -35.17 -1.21 -35.48
N ALA A 156 -33.91 -0.96 -35.82
CA ALA A 156 -32.79 -1.66 -35.22
C ALA A 156 -32.90 -1.52 -33.69
N ALA A 157 -33.03 -2.67 -33.01
CA ALA A 157 -32.99 -2.69 -31.55
C ALA A 157 -31.73 -1.93 -31.10
N PRO A 158 -31.83 -1.06 -30.07
CA PRO A 158 -30.74 -0.15 -29.73
C PRO A 158 -29.47 -0.96 -29.48
N ARG A 159 -28.52 -0.84 -30.41
CA ARG A 159 -27.24 -1.56 -30.38
C ARG A 159 -26.57 -1.19 -29.07
N ALA A 160 -26.56 -2.15 -28.13
CA ALA A 160 -26.13 -1.90 -26.76
C ALA A 160 -24.77 -1.19 -26.79
N ALA A 161 -24.74 0.03 -26.27
CA ALA A 161 -23.56 0.87 -26.34
C ALA A 161 -22.44 0.17 -25.59
N THR A 162 -21.45 -0.34 -26.33
CA THR A 162 -20.22 -0.87 -25.76
C THR A 162 -19.62 0.23 -24.90
N ALA A 163 -19.59 0.02 -23.58
CA ALA A 163 -19.22 1.06 -22.63
C ALA A 163 -17.85 1.62 -23.00
N LEU A 164 -17.79 2.92 -23.34
CA LEU A 164 -16.58 3.63 -23.77
C LEU A 164 -15.61 3.91 -22.61
N GLN A 165 -15.71 3.12 -21.53
CA GLN A 165 -14.88 3.23 -20.35
C GLN A 165 -13.57 2.47 -20.57
N PRO A 166 -12.41 3.15 -20.64
CA PRO A 166 -11.12 2.47 -20.72
C PRO A 166 -10.77 1.81 -19.39
N TYR A 167 -10.10 0.66 -19.48
CA TYR A 167 -9.64 -0.14 -18.34
C TYR A 167 -8.14 -0.51 -18.49
N ALA A 168 -7.50 -0.82 -17.36
CA ALA A 168 -6.14 -1.36 -17.33
C ALA A 168 -6.05 -2.61 -18.23
N SER A 169 -5.02 -2.66 -19.08
CA SER A 169 -4.96 -3.64 -20.17
C SER A 169 -4.35 -4.96 -19.70
N TYR A 170 -4.96 -6.07 -20.11
CA TYR A 170 -4.53 -7.43 -19.76
C TYR A 170 -4.64 -8.41 -20.93
N TRP A 171 -3.84 -9.47 -20.88
CA TRP A 171 -3.68 -10.45 -21.96
C TRP A 171 -3.38 -11.87 -21.46
N TYR A 172 -3.63 -12.86 -22.32
CA TYR A 172 -2.98 -14.17 -22.26
C TYR A 172 -1.72 -14.17 -23.14
N PRO A 173 -0.74 -15.07 -22.91
CA PRO A 173 0.49 -15.10 -23.72
C PRO A 173 0.23 -15.35 -25.22
N ASP A 174 -0.53 -16.42 -25.54
CA ASP A 174 -1.04 -16.66 -26.89
C ASP A 174 -2.40 -17.39 -26.87
N SER A 175 -2.45 -18.63 -26.34
CA SER A 175 -3.70 -19.41 -26.26
C SER A 175 -4.68 -18.79 -25.28
N LEU A 176 -5.93 -18.58 -25.71
CA LEU A 176 -7.03 -18.12 -24.85
C LEU A 176 -7.69 -19.31 -24.10
N PRO A 177 -8.45 -19.07 -23.01
CA PRO A 177 -9.26 -20.12 -22.38
C PRO A 177 -10.37 -20.63 -23.31
N THR A 178 -10.94 -21.78 -22.96
CA THR A 178 -12.07 -22.39 -23.67
C THR A 178 -13.41 -21.77 -23.26
N GLY A 179 -14.28 -21.49 -24.23
CA GLY A 179 -15.63 -20.95 -23.99
C GLY A 179 -15.71 -19.46 -24.32
N SER A 180 -16.43 -18.71 -23.49
CA SER A 180 -16.60 -17.25 -23.62
C SER A 180 -16.17 -16.55 -22.33
N PRO A 181 -15.62 -15.32 -22.41
CA PRO A 181 -15.32 -14.51 -21.22
C PRO A 181 -16.59 -14.16 -20.44
N GLY A 182 -16.44 -13.93 -19.14
CA GLY A 182 -17.52 -13.43 -18.28
C GLY A 182 -17.89 -11.96 -18.58
N PRO A 183 -19.01 -11.44 -18.02
CA PRO A 183 -19.40 -10.05 -18.19
C PRO A 183 -18.27 -9.08 -17.76
N GLY A 184 -17.95 -8.11 -18.62
CA GLY A 184 -16.86 -7.14 -18.39
C GLY A 184 -15.45 -7.66 -18.70
N ILE A 185 -15.28 -8.94 -19.05
CA ILE A 185 -13.98 -9.53 -19.39
C ILE A 185 -13.81 -9.54 -20.92
N THR A 186 -12.60 -9.24 -21.40
CA THR A 186 -12.19 -9.38 -22.81
C THR A 186 -10.90 -10.18 -22.89
N TRP A 187 -10.95 -11.40 -23.40
CA TRP A 187 -9.74 -12.18 -23.63
C TRP A 187 -8.98 -11.65 -24.86
N ARG A 188 -7.72 -11.25 -24.68
CA ARG A 188 -6.80 -10.74 -25.72
C ARG A 188 -5.47 -11.53 -25.68
N SER A 189 -4.80 -11.72 -26.81
CA SER A 189 -3.47 -12.35 -26.89
C SER A 189 -2.37 -11.28 -26.98
N LEU A 190 -1.34 -11.36 -26.13
CA LEU A 190 -0.21 -10.42 -26.13
C LEU A 190 0.58 -10.48 -27.45
N LYS A 191 0.69 -11.67 -28.06
CA LYS A 191 1.33 -11.86 -29.37
C LYS A 191 0.68 -10.99 -30.46
N SER A 192 -0.64 -10.80 -30.38
CA SER A 192 -1.42 -9.96 -31.30
C SER A 192 -1.42 -8.46 -30.94
N TRP A 193 -1.00 -8.08 -29.73
CA TRP A 193 -1.00 -6.67 -29.31
C TRP A 193 -0.11 -5.79 -30.19
N ARG A 194 -0.59 -4.58 -30.51
CA ARG A 194 0.13 -3.52 -31.22
C ARG A 194 -0.36 -2.17 -30.67
N ALA A 195 0.57 -1.28 -30.32
CA ALA A 195 0.22 0.06 -29.81
C ALA A 195 -0.73 0.85 -30.74
N ALA A 196 -0.53 0.76 -32.05
CA ALA A 196 -1.34 1.46 -33.05
C ALA A 196 -2.81 0.97 -33.17
N THR A 197 -3.17 -0.14 -32.52
CA THR A 197 -4.53 -0.70 -32.53
C THR A 197 -5.09 -0.91 -31.12
N ASP A 198 -4.43 -0.37 -30.09
CA ASP A 198 -4.91 -0.44 -28.71
C ASP A 198 -5.69 0.83 -28.36
N ALA A 199 -7.02 0.71 -28.28
CA ALA A 199 -7.91 1.82 -27.96
C ALA A 199 -7.80 2.30 -26.50
N ASP A 200 -7.30 1.45 -25.61
CA ASP A 200 -7.17 1.75 -24.18
C ASP A 200 -5.81 2.41 -23.86
N LEU A 201 -4.80 2.26 -24.74
CA LEU A 201 -3.44 2.80 -24.57
C LEU A 201 -3.41 4.30 -24.27
N ALA A 202 -4.19 5.12 -24.98
CA ALA A 202 -4.21 6.57 -24.77
C ALA A 202 -4.66 7.00 -23.37
N PHE A 203 -5.34 6.11 -22.63
CA PHE A 203 -5.79 6.32 -21.26
C PHE A 203 -4.94 5.58 -20.22
N ASN A 204 -4.12 4.62 -20.65
CA ASN A 204 -3.23 3.84 -19.79
C ASN A 204 -1.75 4.28 -19.87
N ALA A 205 -1.37 5.10 -20.86
CA ALA A 205 -0.02 5.65 -20.98
C ALA A 205 0.26 6.72 -19.91
N ALA A 206 1.34 6.52 -19.15
CA ALA A 206 1.79 7.44 -18.11
C ALA A 206 2.27 8.78 -18.69
N SER A 207 1.98 9.87 -17.97
CA SER A 207 2.32 11.25 -18.34
C SER A 207 3.52 11.81 -17.56
N VAL A 208 3.85 11.23 -16.41
CA VAL A 208 4.92 11.70 -15.51
C VAL A 208 6.16 10.82 -15.67
N PRO A 209 7.36 11.37 -15.95
CA PRO A 209 8.60 10.60 -15.95
C PRO A 209 9.07 10.27 -14.53
N LEU A 210 9.72 9.11 -14.37
CA LEU A 210 10.28 8.64 -13.10
C LEU A 210 11.25 9.67 -12.48
N ALA A 211 10.86 10.27 -11.36
CA ALA A 211 11.61 11.39 -10.77
C ALA A 211 12.82 10.91 -9.94
N ALA A 212 13.97 11.54 -10.14
CA ALA A 212 15.19 11.25 -9.38
C ALA A 212 15.00 11.50 -7.87
N ARG A 213 15.42 10.53 -7.05
CA ARG A 213 15.28 10.54 -5.58
C ARG A 213 16.61 10.83 -4.87
N PHE A 214 16.53 11.39 -3.66
CA PHE A 214 17.65 11.44 -2.73
C PHE A 214 17.26 10.94 -1.33
N THR A 215 18.23 10.43 -0.58
CA THR A 215 18.07 10.04 0.83
C THR A 215 18.34 11.24 1.75
N PRO A 216 17.40 11.69 2.60
CA PRO A 216 17.68 12.58 3.71
C PRO A 216 18.44 11.83 4.83
N THR A 217 18.93 12.56 5.84
CA THR A 217 19.39 11.90 7.07
C THR A 217 18.20 11.20 7.75
N PRO A 218 18.30 9.90 8.12
CA PRO A 218 17.19 9.14 8.71
C PRO A 218 16.41 9.85 9.82
N ALA A 219 15.14 9.46 9.97
CA ALA A 219 14.23 10.03 10.96
C ALA A 219 14.62 9.59 12.38
N ASN A 220 14.86 8.29 12.58
CA ASN A 220 15.32 7.61 13.80
C ASN A 220 16.73 7.00 13.61
N THR A 221 17.18 6.12 14.52
CA THR A 221 18.51 5.49 14.50
C THR A 221 18.53 4.03 14.06
N THR A 222 17.38 3.36 13.95
CA THR A 222 17.28 1.99 13.41
C THR A 222 17.14 2.00 11.89
N ALA A 223 16.50 3.03 11.34
CA ALA A 223 16.32 3.25 9.92
C ALA A 223 17.67 3.44 9.20
N ARG A 224 18.00 2.51 8.31
CA ARG A 224 19.28 2.46 7.60
C ARG A 224 19.21 3.17 6.25
N THR A 225 20.27 3.91 5.94
CA THR A 225 20.54 4.42 4.59
C THR A 225 21.30 3.34 3.81
N ASP A 226 20.87 3.11 2.57
CA ASP A 226 21.50 2.21 1.60
C ASP A 226 21.71 0.76 2.10
N GLN A 227 20.77 0.27 2.92
CA GLN A 227 20.63 -1.13 3.30
C GLN A 227 19.15 -1.54 3.33
N ALA A 228 18.85 -2.71 2.75
CA ALA A 228 17.50 -3.11 2.35
C ALA A 228 16.83 -2.10 1.41
N ARG A 229 15.74 -2.59 0.81
CA ARG A 229 14.82 -1.88 -0.06
C ARG A 229 13.42 -2.41 0.26
N VAL A 230 12.34 -1.73 -0.13
CA VAL A 230 10.96 -2.26 0.01
C VAL A 230 10.25 -2.39 -1.33
N GLN A 231 9.88 -3.61 -1.70
CA GLN A 231 8.95 -3.85 -2.82
C GLN A 231 7.53 -4.04 -2.27
N SER A 232 6.53 -3.56 -3.01
CA SER A 232 5.11 -3.63 -2.63
C SER A 232 4.27 -4.21 -3.77
N LEU A 233 3.67 -5.39 -3.57
CA LEU A 233 2.76 -6.05 -4.51
C LEU A 233 1.33 -5.65 -4.14
N VAL A 234 0.71 -4.77 -4.92
CA VAL A 234 -0.54 -4.07 -4.54
C VAL A 234 -1.64 -4.32 -5.56
N SER A 235 -2.79 -4.82 -5.09
CA SER A 235 -3.99 -4.97 -5.93
C SER A 235 -4.88 -3.72 -5.81
N PHE A 236 -4.69 -2.76 -6.72
CA PHE A 236 -5.48 -1.52 -6.75
C PHE A 236 -6.92 -1.70 -7.28
N GLY A 237 -7.27 -2.92 -7.72
CA GLY A 237 -8.56 -3.30 -8.28
C GLY A 237 -8.50 -4.72 -8.85
N PRO A 238 -9.60 -5.23 -9.46
CA PRO A 238 -9.59 -6.49 -10.21
C PRO A 238 -8.63 -6.46 -11.41
N THR A 239 -8.47 -7.59 -12.13
CA THR A 239 -7.72 -7.60 -13.41
C THR A 239 -8.56 -6.95 -14.49
N ALA A 240 -9.82 -7.37 -14.63
CA ALA A 240 -10.79 -6.82 -15.55
C ALA A 240 -11.67 -5.75 -14.88
N GLY A 241 -11.98 -4.66 -15.60
CA GLY A 241 -12.83 -3.59 -15.07
C GLY A 241 -12.13 -2.58 -14.16
N ASN A 242 -10.79 -2.66 -14.02
CA ASN A 242 -9.97 -1.70 -13.27
C ASN A 242 -9.80 -0.40 -14.08
N PRO A 243 -10.39 0.75 -13.69
CA PRO A 243 -10.49 1.92 -14.57
C PRO A 243 -9.15 2.57 -14.92
N SER A 244 -8.96 2.94 -16.19
CA SER A 244 -7.71 3.57 -16.64
C SER A 244 -7.42 4.95 -16.05
N GLN A 245 -8.45 5.67 -15.60
CA GLN A 245 -8.37 7.07 -15.15
C GLN A 245 -9.13 7.27 -13.82
N GLY A 246 -9.11 6.25 -12.94
CA GLY A 246 -9.83 6.29 -11.66
C GLY A 246 -11.36 6.22 -11.81
N SER A 247 -12.11 6.55 -10.75
CA SER A 247 -13.57 6.40 -10.73
C SER A 247 -14.29 7.32 -9.72
N ALA A 248 -15.63 7.38 -9.82
CA ALA A 248 -16.50 8.18 -8.97
C ALA A 248 -16.73 7.56 -7.57
N THR A 249 -15.64 7.29 -6.84
CA THR A 249 -15.67 6.92 -5.42
C THR A 249 -14.40 7.37 -4.70
N ALA A 250 -14.53 7.83 -3.46
CA ALA A 250 -13.41 8.05 -2.55
C ALA A 250 -12.90 6.74 -1.89
N ASP A 251 -13.62 5.64 -2.10
CA ASP A 251 -13.37 4.34 -1.51
C ASP A 251 -12.26 3.61 -2.29
N TYR A 252 -11.00 4.08 -2.16
CA TYR A 252 -9.87 3.66 -2.98
C TYR A 252 -8.56 3.52 -2.20
N TYR A 253 -7.65 2.62 -2.64
CA TYR A 253 -6.30 2.48 -2.06
C TYR A 253 -5.37 3.58 -2.56
N ALA A 254 -5.61 4.81 -2.12
CA ALA A 254 -4.76 5.95 -2.42
C ALA A 254 -3.46 5.88 -1.60
N LEU A 255 -2.54 4.99 -1.96
CA LEU A 255 -1.23 4.83 -1.29
C LEU A 255 -0.49 6.16 -1.21
N THR A 256 0.00 6.49 -0.01
CA THR A 256 0.68 7.77 0.28
C THR A 256 2.12 7.60 0.78
N HIS A 257 2.57 6.36 1.03
CA HIS A 257 3.82 6.04 1.74
C HIS A 257 5.05 5.79 0.83
N TRP A 258 5.00 6.26 -0.42
CA TRP A 258 6.04 6.13 -1.46
C TRP A 258 7.48 6.42 -1.03
N ALA A 259 7.67 7.27 -0.02
CA ALA A 259 8.98 7.60 0.53
C ALA A 259 9.75 6.39 1.11
N TYR A 260 9.07 5.27 1.40
CA TYR A 260 9.68 4.03 1.90
C TYR A 260 9.69 2.89 0.88
N LEU A 261 9.01 3.02 -0.27
CA LEU A 261 9.04 2.03 -1.34
C LEU A 261 10.25 2.25 -2.24
N ASP A 262 10.80 1.19 -2.81
CA ASP A 262 11.81 1.24 -3.86
C ASP A 262 11.36 0.59 -5.17
N GLU A 263 10.28 -0.20 -5.17
CA GLU A 263 9.69 -0.83 -6.34
C GLU A 263 8.21 -1.16 -6.07
N LEU A 264 7.30 -0.78 -6.97
CA LEU A 264 5.88 -1.16 -6.92
C LEU A 264 5.63 -2.28 -7.93
N VAL A 265 4.83 -3.28 -7.57
CA VAL A 265 4.26 -4.24 -8.52
C VAL A 265 2.75 -4.03 -8.53
N PHE A 266 2.22 -3.71 -9.70
CA PHE A 266 0.77 -3.61 -9.92
C PHE A 266 0.20 -5.03 -10.00
N TRP A 267 -0.30 -5.51 -8.86
CA TRP A 267 -0.69 -6.90 -8.68
C TRP A 267 -2.09 -7.17 -9.22
N GLY A 268 -2.26 -8.38 -9.76
CA GLY A 268 -3.49 -8.85 -10.41
C GLY A 268 -3.15 -9.91 -11.46
N GLY A 269 -4.15 -10.30 -12.25
CA GLY A 269 -4.08 -11.44 -13.16
C GLY A 269 -4.81 -12.65 -12.58
N SER A 270 -5.57 -13.34 -13.43
CA SER A 270 -6.27 -14.58 -13.07
C SER A 270 -6.51 -15.45 -14.30
N SER A 271 -6.73 -16.75 -14.11
CA SER A 271 -7.00 -17.70 -15.20
C SER A 271 -8.29 -17.41 -15.97
N GLY A 272 -9.24 -16.69 -15.38
CA GLY A 272 -10.51 -16.32 -16.01
C GLY A 272 -10.52 -14.94 -16.70
N GLU A 273 -9.62 -14.04 -16.31
CA GLU A 273 -9.53 -12.68 -16.87
C GLU A 273 -8.38 -12.56 -17.89
N GLY A 274 -7.15 -12.84 -17.45
CA GLY A 274 -5.90 -12.64 -18.17
C GLY A 274 -4.70 -12.78 -17.24
N LEU A 275 -3.54 -13.14 -17.80
CA LEU A 275 -2.34 -13.53 -17.03
C LEU A 275 -1.27 -12.45 -16.98
N ILE A 276 -1.30 -11.54 -17.94
CA ILE A 276 -0.33 -10.45 -18.11
C ILE A 276 -1.13 -9.17 -17.92
N LEU A 277 -0.75 -8.33 -16.95
CA LEU A 277 -1.49 -7.13 -16.56
C LEU A 277 -0.55 -5.91 -16.54
N ALA A 278 -0.86 -4.90 -17.35
CA ALA A 278 -0.19 -3.61 -17.32
C ALA A 278 -0.83 -2.67 -16.28
N PRO A 279 -0.05 -1.81 -15.58
CA PRO A 279 -0.58 -0.75 -14.73
C PRO A 279 -1.32 0.31 -15.56
N ASN A 280 -2.26 1.00 -14.90
CA ASN A 280 -2.90 2.20 -15.45
C ASN A 280 -2.07 3.47 -15.18
N ALA A 281 -2.24 4.49 -16.02
CA ALA A 281 -1.48 5.75 -15.94
C ALA A 281 -1.56 6.44 -14.56
N PRO A 282 -2.71 6.53 -13.86
CA PRO A 282 -2.81 7.17 -12.55
C PRO A 282 -1.83 6.64 -11.50
N ILE A 283 -1.59 5.32 -11.49
CA ILE A 283 -0.70 4.69 -10.50
C ILE A 283 0.76 4.89 -10.88
N VAL A 284 1.09 4.74 -12.16
CA VAL A 284 2.44 5.01 -12.68
C VAL A 284 2.80 6.48 -12.43
N ASP A 285 1.91 7.42 -12.74
CA ASP A 285 2.12 8.86 -12.55
C ASP A 285 2.36 9.23 -11.08
N ALA A 286 1.61 8.63 -10.16
CA ALA A 286 1.77 8.84 -8.71
C ALA A 286 3.11 8.29 -8.20
N ALA A 287 3.46 7.07 -8.60
CA ALA A 287 4.72 6.42 -8.23
C ALA A 287 5.93 7.17 -8.83
N HIS A 288 5.87 7.52 -10.12
CA HIS A 288 6.90 8.29 -10.83
C HIS A 288 7.12 9.68 -10.24
N ARG A 289 6.06 10.39 -9.86
CA ARG A 289 6.14 11.69 -9.16
C ARG A 289 6.93 11.58 -7.84
N HIS A 290 6.83 10.44 -7.17
CA HIS A 290 7.58 10.09 -5.96
C HIS A 290 8.90 9.34 -6.23
N GLY A 291 9.20 9.01 -7.49
CA GLY A 291 10.44 8.35 -7.93
C GLY A 291 10.50 6.85 -7.67
N VAL A 292 9.34 6.20 -7.52
CA VAL A 292 9.22 4.74 -7.35
C VAL A 292 8.87 4.13 -8.72
N PRO A 293 9.66 3.17 -9.23
CA PRO A 293 9.33 2.46 -10.47
C PRO A 293 8.17 1.48 -10.27
N VAL A 294 7.39 1.27 -11.32
CA VAL A 294 6.22 0.38 -11.36
C VAL A 294 6.44 -0.76 -12.35
N LEU A 295 6.31 -2.00 -11.87
CA LEU A 295 6.27 -3.19 -12.70
C LEU A 295 4.82 -3.63 -12.94
N GLY A 296 4.51 -4.02 -14.18
CA GLY A 296 3.34 -4.85 -14.49
C GLY A 296 3.55 -6.30 -14.01
N ASN A 297 2.49 -7.11 -14.02
CA ASN A 297 2.54 -8.49 -13.54
C ASN A 297 2.38 -9.52 -14.66
N VAL A 298 3.21 -10.56 -14.65
CA VAL A 298 3.07 -11.78 -15.46
C VAL A 298 2.84 -12.93 -14.49
N PHE A 299 1.58 -13.32 -14.29
CA PHE A 299 1.19 -14.37 -13.36
C PHE A 299 0.68 -15.61 -14.10
N LEU A 300 1.44 -16.70 -14.03
CA LEU A 300 1.04 -18.03 -14.49
C LEU A 300 0.50 -18.81 -13.28
N PRO A 301 -0.83 -18.95 -13.10
CA PRO A 301 -1.39 -19.36 -11.82
C PRO A 301 -1.11 -20.82 -11.45
N PRO A 302 -1.24 -21.21 -10.17
CA PRO A 302 -1.34 -22.61 -9.78
C PRO A 302 -2.51 -23.32 -10.49
N ALA A 303 -2.38 -24.61 -10.78
CA ALA A 303 -3.43 -25.40 -11.40
C ALA A 303 -4.73 -25.44 -10.56
N ALA A 304 -4.62 -25.33 -9.23
CA ALA A 304 -5.76 -25.22 -8.31
C ALA A 304 -6.61 -23.95 -8.52
N TYR A 305 -6.05 -22.92 -9.15
CA TYR A 305 -6.72 -21.67 -9.53
C TYR A 305 -6.87 -21.56 -11.06
N GLY A 306 -6.99 -22.70 -11.76
CA GLY A 306 -7.24 -22.77 -13.20
C GLY A 306 -6.02 -22.51 -14.09
N GLY A 307 -4.80 -22.48 -13.53
CA GLY A 307 -3.56 -22.31 -14.30
C GLY A 307 -3.29 -23.47 -15.27
N GLN A 308 -3.05 -23.15 -16.55
CA GLN A 308 -2.80 -24.13 -17.61
C GLN A 308 -1.36 -24.05 -18.12
N LEU A 309 -0.64 -25.19 -18.12
CA LEU A 309 0.77 -25.27 -18.53
C LEU A 309 1.01 -24.86 -20.00
N GLN A 310 -0.05 -24.84 -20.82
CA GLN A 310 0.03 -24.32 -22.19
C GLN A 310 0.39 -22.83 -22.20
N TRP A 311 -0.11 -22.03 -21.26
CA TRP A 311 0.22 -20.61 -21.17
C TRP A 311 1.70 -20.38 -20.82
N THR A 312 2.27 -21.23 -19.97
CA THR A 312 3.73 -21.24 -19.70
C THR A 312 4.51 -21.56 -20.97
N ARG A 313 4.08 -22.56 -21.75
CA ARG A 313 4.71 -22.95 -23.04
C ARG A 313 4.59 -21.87 -24.10
N ASP A 314 3.48 -21.14 -24.13
CA ASP A 314 3.26 -20.02 -25.05
C ASP A 314 4.17 -18.84 -24.70
N LEU A 315 4.24 -18.46 -23.42
CA LEU A 315 5.10 -17.37 -22.94
C LEU A 315 6.57 -17.57 -23.33
N VAL A 316 7.07 -18.79 -23.18
CA VAL A 316 8.47 -19.16 -23.47
C VAL A 316 8.66 -19.74 -24.89
N ARG A 317 7.67 -19.61 -25.78
CA ARG A 317 7.77 -20.12 -27.15
C ARG A 317 8.80 -19.31 -27.93
N ARG A 318 9.75 -19.99 -28.56
CA ARG A 318 10.72 -19.37 -29.46
C ARG A 318 10.20 -19.23 -30.89
N ASP A 319 10.76 -18.27 -31.63
CA ASP A 319 10.64 -18.20 -33.09
C ASP A 319 11.73 -19.02 -33.81
N ALA A 320 11.76 -18.93 -35.14
CA ALA A 320 12.72 -19.64 -35.99
C ALA A 320 14.17 -19.12 -35.90
N ALA A 321 14.38 -17.90 -35.37
CA ALA A 321 15.71 -17.36 -35.06
C ALA A 321 16.19 -17.78 -33.65
N GLY A 322 15.30 -18.34 -32.83
CA GLY A 322 15.59 -18.77 -31.47
C GLY A 322 15.33 -17.71 -30.39
N HIS A 323 14.80 -16.55 -30.78
CA HIS A 323 14.37 -15.49 -29.86
C HIS A 323 13.02 -15.81 -29.22
N TYR A 324 12.62 -15.02 -28.22
CA TYR A 324 11.37 -15.12 -27.49
C TYR A 324 10.45 -13.92 -27.80
N PRO A 325 9.56 -13.98 -28.82
CA PRO A 325 8.81 -12.81 -29.28
C PRO A 325 7.96 -12.13 -28.19
N LEU A 326 7.49 -12.89 -27.19
CA LEU A 326 6.72 -12.33 -26.08
C LEU A 326 7.59 -11.57 -25.07
N ALA A 327 8.89 -11.84 -24.96
CA ALA A 327 9.81 -11.02 -24.20
C ALA A 327 9.93 -9.62 -24.84
N ALA A 328 10.05 -9.57 -26.17
CA ALA A 328 10.05 -8.31 -26.91
C ALA A 328 8.69 -7.56 -26.81
N GLN A 329 7.55 -8.27 -26.82
CA GLN A 329 6.23 -7.66 -26.63
C GLN A 329 6.05 -7.05 -25.24
N LEU A 330 6.46 -7.74 -24.17
CA LEU A 330 6.41 -7.19 -22.80
C LEU A 330 7.20 -5.88 -22.70
N VAL A 331 8.40 -5.82 -23.31
CA VAL A 331 9.25 -4.63 -23.33
C VAL A 331 8.72 -3.53 -24.27
N ALA A 332 7.87 -3.88 -25.24
CA ALA A 332 7.14 -2.93 -26.10
C ALA A 332 5.91 -2.33 -25.40
N VAL A 333 5.12 -3.14 -24.69
CA VAL A 333 3.99 -2.68 -23.86
C VAL A 333 4.49 -1.71 -22.78
N ALA A 334 5.50 -2.11 -22.00
CA ALA A 334 6.07 -1.27 -20.95
C ALA A 334 6.62 0.07 -21.50
N ALA A 335 7.21 0.07 -22.70
CA ALA A 335 7.70 1.29 -23.36
C ALA A 335 6.56 2.19 -23.90
N ALA A 336 5.47 1.62 -24.40
CA ALA A 336 4.33 2.37 -24.93
C ALA A 336 3.44 2.95 -23.81
N TYR A 337 3.28 2.22 -22.71
CA TYR A 337 2.51 2.64 -21.53
C TYR A 337 3.34 3.48 -20.55
N GLY A 338 4.67 3.48 -20.67
CA GLY A 338 5.57 4.29 -19.87
C GLY A 338 5.82 3.78 -18.44
N PHE A 339 5.89 2.45 -18.24
CA PHE A 339 6.23 1.83 -16.95
C PHE A 339 7.51 0.98 -17.02
N ASP A 340 8.08 0.64 -15.86
CA ASP A 340 9.49 0.22 -15.72
C ASP A 340 9.77 -1.27 -15.92
N GLY A 341 8.83 -2.05 -16.46
CA GLY A 341 9.02 -3.47 -16.76
C GLY A 341 8.11 -4.41 -15.96
N TRP A 342 8.61 -5.58 -15.56
CA TRP A 342 7.75 -6.73 -15.24
C TRP A 342 8.18 -7.57 -14.04
N PHE A 343 7.21 -7.87 -13.18
CA PHE A 343 7.28 -8.96 -12.21
C PHE A 343 6.83 -10.26 -12.87
N VAL A 344 7.60 -11.33 -12.72
CA VAL A 344 7.32 -12.63 -13.34
C VAL A 344 7.10 -13.67 -12.26
N ASN A 345 5.86 -14.13 -12.12
CA ASN A 345 5.45 -15.19 -11.20
C ASN A 345 4.98 -16.44 -11.98
N ALA A 346 5.72 -17.54 -11.82
CA ALA A 346 5.48 -18.80 -12.50
C ALA A 346 5.12 -19.91 -11.50
N GLU A 347 3.82 -20.12 -11.25
CA GLU A 347 3.31 -21.12 -10.30
C GLU A 347 2.56 -22.28 -10.96
N THR A 348 2.43 -22.27 -12.29
CA THR A 348 1.81 -23.38 -13.03
C THR A 348 2.71 -24.61 -13.05
N GLY A 349 2.40 -25.57 -12.15
CA GLY A 349 3.10 -26.85 -12.05
C GLY A 349 2.94 -27.77 -13.27
N GLY A 350 3.78 -28.81 -13.33
CA GLY A 350 3.79 -29.82 -14.42
C GLY A 350 4.85 -29.59 -15.49
N GLY A 351 5.69 -28.56 -15.36
CA GLY A 351 6.86 -28.34 -16.22
C GLY A 351 7.98 -29.36 -16.02
N ASP A 352 8.83 -29.49 -17.03
CA ASP A 352 10.01 -30.34 -17.10
C ASP A 352 11.30 -29.52 -17.26
N SER A 353 12.47 -30.17 -17.28
CA SER A 353 13.75 -29.48 -17.45
C SER A 353 13.86 -28.74 -18.80
N THR A 354 13.15 -29.19 -19.83
CA THR A 354 13.01 -28.47 -21.12
C THR A 354 12.33 -27.12 -20.91
N LEU A 355 11.19 -27.10 -20.23
CA LEU A 355 10.46 -25.88 -19.90
C LEU A 355 11.20 -24.98 -18.90
N GLY A 356 11.93 -25.58 -17.96
CA GLY A 356 12.84 -24.87 -17.05
C GLY A 356 13.96 -24.13 -17.78
N ALA A 357 14.63 -24.79 -18.73
CA ALA A 357 15.63 -24.17 -19.60
C ALA A 357 15.01 -23.11 -20.53
N ALA A 358 13.80 -23.34 -21.04
CA ALA A 358 13.08 -22.37 -21.87
C ALA A 358 12.71 -21.11 -21.08
N MET A 359 12.19 -21.24 -19.85
CA MET A 359 11.89 -20.14 -18.94
C MET A 359 13.15 -19.37 -18.54
N LEU A 360 14.24 -20.06 -18.21
CA LEU A 360 15.52 -19.41 -17.91
C LEU A 360 16.06 -18.60 -19.11
N GLY A 361 15.87 -19.07 -20.34
CA GLY A 361 16.22 -18.31 -21.54
C GLY A 361 15.29 -17.10 -21.76
N PHE A 362 13.98 -17.28 -21.56
CA PHE A 362 12.98 -16.21 -21.66
C PHE A 362 13.28 -15.06 -20.69
N VAL A 363 13.55 -15.35 -19.42
CA VAL A 363 13.88 -14.33 -18.41
C VAL A 363 15.17 -13.59 -18.77
N LYS A 364 16.19 -14.30 -19.28
CA LYS A 364 17.44 -13.67 -19.75
C LYS A 364 17.20 -12.72 -20.92
N GLU A 365 16.43 -13.12 -21.94
CA GLU A 365 16.16 -12.25 -23.08
C GLU A 365 15.28 -11.07 -22.69
N LEU A 366 14.21 -11.31 -21.92
CA LEU A 366 13.34 -10.26 -21.36
C LEU A 366 14.16 -9.22 -20.61
N ARG A 367 15.05 -9.65 -19.72
CA ARG A 367 15.90 -8.75 -18.93
C ARG A 367 16.93 -8.00 -19.77
N THR A 368 17.51 -8.63 -20.79
CA THR A 368 18.42 -7.95 -21.73
C THR A 368 17.70 -6.88 -22.55
N LEU A 369 16.51 -7.19 -23.08
CA LEU A 369 15.69 -6.25 -23.84
C LEU A 369 15.13 -5.12 -22.95
N ALA A 370 14.72 -5.44 -21.73
CA ALA A 370 14.23 -4.47 -20.74
C ALA A 370 15.33 -3.45 -20.37
N ALA A 371 16.52 -3.93 -20.02
CA ALA A 371 17.65 -3.07 -19.65
C ALA A 371 18.04 -2.10 -20.77
N ALA A 372 17.92 -2.49 -22.04
CA ALA A 372 18.14 -1.62 -23.20
C ALA A 372 17.11 -0.48 -23.34
N ARG A 373 16.02 -0.49 -22.57
CA ARG A 373 15.03 0.59 -22.44
C ARG A 373 14.93 1.17 -21.03
N GLY A 374 15.88 0.87 -20.15
CA GLY A 374 15.86 1.27 -18.74
C GLY A 374 14.84 0.53 -17.86
N GLN A 375 14.13 -0.44 -18.43
CA GLN A 375 13.18 -1.31 -17.72
C GLN A 375 13.91 -2.43 -16.98
N ARG A 376 13.21 -3.10 -16.07
CA ARG A 376 13.74 -4.11 -15.15
C ARG A 376 12.82 -5.33 -15.01
N VAL A 377 13.40 -6.44 -14.57
CA VAL A 377 12.67 -7.70 -14.35
C VAL A 377 12.87 -8.18 -12.91
N THR A 378 11.78 -8.48 -12.20
CA THR A 378 11.83 -9.16 -10.88
C THR A 378 11.18 -10.54 -10.97
N TRP A 379 11.86 -11.57 -10.48
CA TRP A 379 11.41 -12.97 -10.53
C TRP A 379 10.88 -13.47 -9.19
N TYR A 380 9.77 -14.21 -9.16
CA TYR A 380 9.24 -14.84 -7.94
C TYR A 380 9.76 -16.27 -7.75
N ASP A 381 10.20 -16.60 -6.53
CA ASP A 381 10.70 -17.92 -6.12
C ASP A 381 9.61 -19.02 -6.11
N ALA A 382 9.21 -19.49 -7.30
CA ALA A 382 8.26 -20.59 -7.49
C ALA A 382 8.79 -21.65 -8.48
N MET A 383 8.81 -21.37 -9.78
CA MET A 383 9.35 -22.29 -10.80
C MET A 383 10.88 -22.38 -10.69
N THR A 384 11.40 -23.60 -10.60
CA THR A 384 12.85 -23.87 -10.54
C THR A 384 13.45 -23.97 -11.94
N VAL A 385 14.79 -23.97 -12.04
CA VAL A 385 15.51 -24.24 -13.30
C VAL A 385 15.21 -25.62 -13.90
N ASN A 386 14.64 -26.53 -13.10
CA ASN A 386 14.21 -27.87 -13.52
C ASN A 386 12.75 -27.91 -14.01
N GLY A 387 12.07 -26.75 -14.09
CA GLY A 387 10.69 -26.59 -14.57
C GLY A 387 9.60 -27.00 -13.60
N SER A 388 9.94 -27.69 -12.51
CA SER A 388 9.02 -27.94 -11.40
C SER A 388 8.80 -26.67 -10.57
N VAL A 389 7.57 -26.46 -10.11
CA VAL A 389 7.24 -25.43 -9.13
C VAL A 389 7.58 -25.97 -7.74
N SER A 390 8.55 -25.32 -7.11
CA SER A 390 9.03 -25.62 -5.77
C SER A 390 9.63 -24.34 -5.21
N TRP A 391 8.82 -23.58 -4.49
CA TRP A 391 9.25 -22.40 -3.75
C TRP A 391 10.29 -22.77 -2.69
N GLN A 392 11.38 -22.01 -2.59
CA GLN A 392 12.53 -22.34 -1.75
C GLN A 392 12.57 -21.55 -0.42
N GLY A 393 11.96 -20.36 -0.36
CA GLY A 393 12.14 -19.41 0.74
C GLY A 393 13.61 -18.98 0.88
N ALA A 394 14.37 -19.05 -0.23
CA ALA A 394 15.82 -18.97 -0.23
C ALA A 394 16.40 -18.80 -1.65
N LEU A 395 17.48 -18.05 -1.81
CA LEU A 395 18.34 -18.12 -2.99
C LEU A 395 19.27 -19.34 -2.87
N ASN A 396 19.07 -20.36 -3.71
CA ASN A 396 19.85 -21.61 -3.67
C ASN A 396 20.08 -22.22 -5.07
N GLY A 397 20.61 -23.45 -5.13
CA GLY A 397 20.93 -24.14 -6.40
C GLY A 397 19.75 -24.31 -7.37
N GLN A 398 18.50 -24.35 -6.89
CA GLN A 398 17.29 -24.56 -7.71
C GLN A 398 16.82 -23.30 -8.46
N ASN A 399 17.20 -22.11 -7.98
CA ASN A 399 16.71 -20.82 -8.50
C ASN A 399 17.83 -19.80 -8.78
N GLN A 400 19.09 -20.04 -8.39
CA GLN A 400 20.18 -19.07 -8.56
C GLN A 400 20.37 -18.59 -10.01
N ALA A 401 20.15 -19.43 -11.02
CA ALA A 401 20.29 -19.02 -12.41
C ALA A 401 19.20 -18.03 -12.86
N LEU A 402 18.01 -18.10 -12.23
CA LEU A 402 16.90 -17.16 -12.46
C LEU A 402 17.19 -15.83 -11.75
N PHE A 403 17.77 -15.84 -10.55
CA PHE A 403 18.31 -14.62 -9.90
C PHE A 403 19.49 -13.99 -10.66
N GLN A 404 20.26 -14.78 -11.41
CA GLN A 404 21.29 -14.26 -12.33
C GLN A 404 20.71 -13.79 -13.68
N ALA A 405 19.45 -14.15 -13.99
CA ALA A 405 18.76 -13.76 -15.22
C ALA A 405 17.89 -12.51 -15.06
N ALA A 406 17.30 -12.31 -13.87
CA ALA A 406 16.47 -11.15 -13.51
C ALA A 406 17.29 -10.05 -12.82
N ASP A 407 16.73 -8.85 -12.66
CA ASP A 407 17.36 -7.74 -11.91
C ASP A 407 17.10 -7.81 -10.40
N ALA A 408 16.10 -8.57 -9.95
CA ALA A 408 15.90 -8.92 -8.55
C ALA A 408 15.09 -10.24 -8.42
N MET A 409 15.01 -10.79 -7.21
CA MET A 409 14.18 -11.96 -6.89
C MET A 409 13.36 -11.74 -5.62
N PHE A 410 12.06 -11.98 -5.68
CA PHE A 410 11.19 -12.09 -4.51
C PHE A 410 11.23 -13.53 -3.99
N LEU A 411 11.65 -13.70 -2.74
CA LEU A 411 11.72 -14.98 -2.05
C LEU A 411 10.36 -15.28 -1.41
N ASP A 412 9.89 -16.50 -1.60
CA ASP A 412 8.62 -16.99 -1.04
C ASP A 412 8.59 -16.92 0.50
N PHE A 413 7.38 -16.78 1.04
CA PHE A 413 7.08 -16.61 2.46
C PHE A 413 7.64 -17.71 3.40
N ARG A 414 8.00 -18.89 2.88
CA ARG A 414 8.54 -20.04 3.65
C ARG A 414 10.02 -19.89 4.05
N TRP A 415 10.52 -18.67 4.21
CA TRP A 415 11.89 -18.39 4.64
C TRP A 415 12.10 -18.59 6.15
N SER A 416 13.36 -18.54 6.58
CA SER A 416 13.80 -18.54 7.98
C SER A 416 15.05 -17.66 8.12
N ALA A 417 15.43 -17.27 9.34
CA ALA A 417 16.69 -16.55 9.59
C ALA A 417 17.92 -17.25 8.96
N GLY A 418 17.97 -18.59 8.99
CA GLY A 418 19.03 -19.37 8.35
C GLY A 418 18.98 -19.34 6.82
N SER A 419 17.78 -19.38 6.22
CA SER A 419 17.64 -19.33 4.75
C SER A 419 17.91 -17.92 4.21
N LEU A 420 17.46 -16.86 4.87
CA LEU A 420 17.77 -15.48 4.46
C LEU A 420 19.27 -15.17 4.63
N ALA A 421 19.89 -15.59 5.74
CA ALA A 421 21.33 -15.39 5.95
C ALA A 421 22.19 -16.11 4.90
N SER A 422 21.86 -17.37 4.57
CA SER A 422 22.54 -18.10 3.49
C SER A 422 22.24 -17.51 2.10
N SER A 423 21.03 -16.98 1.87
CA SER A 423 20.68 -16.27 0.63
C SER A 423 21.50 -14.99 0.44
N GLY A 424 21.63 -14.16 1.49
CA GLY A 424 22.44 -12.94 1.48
C GLY A 424 23.95 -13.19 1.39
N GLN A 425 24.42 -14.38 1.77
CA GLN A 425 25.78 -14.86 1.45
C GLN A 425 25.89 -15.33 0.00
N LYS A 426 24.88 -16.07 -0.49
CA LYS A 426 24.84 -16.61 -1.85
C LYS A 426 24.77 -15.52 -2.92
N ALA A 427 24.04 -14.43 -2.68
CA ALA A 427 24.06 -13.25 -3.56
C ALA A 427 25.49 -12.69 -3.70
N GLY A 428 26.21 -12.50 -2.58
CA GLY A 428 27.60 -12.05 -2.58
C GLY A 428 28.56 -13.01 -3.30
N GLN A 429 28.37 -14.33 -3.17
CA GLN A 429 29.12 -15.34 -3.93
C GLN A 429 28.88 -15.27 -5.44
N LEU A 430 27.74 -14.72 -5.88
CA LEU A 430 27.39 -14.50 -7.29
C LEU A 430 27.74 -13.08 -7.77
N GLY A 431 28.43 -12.28 -6.95
CA GLY A 431 28.78 -10.89 -7.27
C GLY A 431 27.59 -9.91 -7.24
N ARG A 432 26.48 -10.28 -6.59
CA ARG A 432 25.23 -9.51 -6.52
C ARG A 432 24.98 -8.93 -5.13
N ASP A 433 24.17 -7.88 -5.07
CA ASP A 433 23.76 -7.26 -3.82
C ASP A 433 22.64 -8.09 -3.16
N ARG A 434 22.80 -8.35 -1.85
CA ARG A 434 21.80 -9.03 -1.01
C ARG A 434 20.46 -8.29 -0.96
N TYR A 435 20.45 -6.98 -1.22
CA TYR A 435 19.26 -6.15 -1.26
C TYR A 435 18.54 -6.21 -2.63
N GLU A 436 19.00 -7.06 -3.54
CA GLU A 436 18.30 -7.49 -4.75
C GLU A 436 17.46 -8.77 -4.52
N LEU A 437 17.43 -9.25 -3.26
CA LEU A 437 16.54 -10.31 -2.77
C LEU A 437 15.48 -9.68 -1.85
N TRP A 438 14.19 -9.81 -2.20
CA TRP A 438 13.08 -9.35 -1.36
C TRP A 438 12.54 -10.53 -0.55
N ALA A 439 12.68 -10.52 0.78
CA ALA A 439 12.06 -11.53 1.64
C ALA A 439 10.55 -11.26 1.71
N GLY A 440 9.74 -12.18 1.19
CA GLY A 440 8.29 -12.03 1.12
C GLY A 440 7.61 -12.08 2.48
N VAL A 441 6.73 -11.12 2.75
CA VAL A 441 5.85 -11.09 3.92
C VAL A 441 4.41 -10.97 3.42
N ASP A 442 3.61 -12.00 3.70
CA ASP A 442 2.17 -12.01 3.43
C ASP A 442 1.45 -11.14 4.45
N VAL A 443 0.75 -10.11 3.96
CA VAL A 443 -0.12 -9.25 4.76
C VAL A 443 -1.57 -9.28 4.28
N GLU A 444 -1.93 -10.09 3.27
CA GLU A 444 -3.26 -10.08 2.63
C GLU A 444 -4.39 -10.35 3.63
N SER A 445 -4.18 -11.30 4.54
CA SER A 445 -5.21 -11.71 5.51
C SER A 445 -5.16 -10.97 6.85
N ASN A 446 -4.00 -10.41 7.25
CA ASN A 446 -3.77 -10.01 8.65
C ASN A 446 -2.89 -8.77 8.84
N GLY A 447 -2.37 -8.15 7.77
CA GLY A 447 -1.81 -6.81 7.85
C GLY A 447 -0.65 -6.62 8.81
N SER A 448 -0.71 -5.52 9.55
CA SER A 448 0.24 -5.22 10.63
C SER A 448 0.16 -6.16 11.84
N ASN A 449 -0.74 -7.15 11.83
CA ASN A 449 -0.84 -8.19 12.86
C ASN A 449 -0.18 -9.52 12.42
N THR A 450 0.31 -9.64 11.17
CA THR A 450 1.12 -10.78 10.75
C THR A 450 2.34 -10.94 11.66
N SER A 451 2.58 -12.17 12.14
CA SER A 451 3.73 -12.50 12.96
C SER A 451 4.95 -12.75 12.08
N VAL A 452 5.96 -11.88 12.16
CA VAL A 452 7.18 -11.91 11.33
C VAL A 452 8.41 -11.93 12.22
N ASP A 453 9.39 -12.78 11.90
CA ASP A 453 10.74 -12.68 12.45
C ASP A 453 11.50 -11.52 11.78
N TRP A 454 11.30 -10.31 12.30
CA TRP A 454 11.87 -9.09 11.70
C TRP A 454 13.38 -9.02 11.76
N ASP A 455 14.01 -9.67 12.74
CA ASP A 455 15.46 -9.68 12.91
C ASP A 455 16.14 -10.68 11.95
N ALA A 456 15.37 -11.58 11.31
CA ALA A 456 15.83 -12.34 10.15
C ALA A 456 16.05 -11.48 8.89
N ILE A 457 15.19 -10.48 8.64
CA ILE A 457 15.23 -9.64 7.42
C ILE A 457 16.01 -8.34 7.66
N VAL A 458 15.55 -7.55 8.64
CA VAL A 458 15.95 -6.16 8.92
C VAL A 458 16.26 -5.97 10.41
N PRO A 459 17.31 -6.64 10.94
CA PRO A 459 17.72 -6.51 12.34
C PRO A 459 18.03 -5.07 12.75
N ALA A 460 17.67 -4.71 13.98
CA ALA A 460 17.74 -3.33 14.44
C ALA A 460 19.17 -2.86 14.75
N ASP A 461 20.05 -3.76 15.19
CA ASP A 461 21.42 -3.49 15.66
C ASP A 461 22.52 -3.96 14.69
N ALA A 462 22.23 -4.94 13.83
CA ALA A 462 23.12 -5.45 12.78
C ALA A 462 22.80 -4.84 11.38
N PRO A 463 23.66 -5.05 10.36
CA PRO A 463 23.31 -4.75 8.97
C PRO A 463 22.18 -5.65 8.46
N HIS A 464 21.34 -5.14 7.56
CA HIS A 464 20.21 -5.90 7.04
C HIS A 464 20.64 -7.17 6.26
N THR A 465 19.84 -8.23 6.34
CA THR A 465 20.10 -9.53 5.74
C THR A 465 19.75 -9.56 4.25
N THR A 466 18.56 -9.04 3.93
CA THR A 466 17.95 -8.95 2.59
C THR A 466 17.05 -7.70 2.52
N SER A 467 16.38 -7.47 1.39
CA SER A 467 15.29 -6.50 1.28
C SER A 467 13.95 -7.08 1.75
N LEU A 468 12.92 -6.24 1.85
CA LEU A 468 11.56 -6.61 2.26
C LEU A 468 10.61 -6.59 1.05
N GLY A 469 9.83 -7.66 0.86
CA GLY A 469 8.74 -7.71 -0.11
C GLY A 469 7.40 -7.81 0.60
N LEU A 470 6.50 -6.83 0.42
CA LEU A 470 5.17 -6.81 1.04
C LEU A 470 4.12 -7.28 0.04
N TYR A 471 3.45 -8.39 0.34
CA TYR A 471 2.38 -8.95 -0.48
C TYR A 471 1.01 -8.49 0.03
N ARG A 472 0.32 -7.67 -0.78
CA ARG A 472 -1.05 -7.15 -0.60
C ARG A 472 -1.26 -6.16 0.57
N PRO A 473 -0.42 -5.12 0.72
CA PRO A 473 -0.58 -4.14 1.79
C PRO A 473 -1.83 -3.25 1.62
N GLU A 474 -2.58 -3.33 0.51
CA GLU A 474 -3.93 -2.74 0.45
C GLU A 474 -4.92 -3.34 1.45
N TRP A 475 -4.55 -4.41 2.16
CA TRP A 475 -5.17 -4.83 3.42
C TRP A 475 -5.49 -3.65 4.34
N THR A 476 -4.60 -2.63 4.45
CA THR A 476 -4.82 -1.47 5.36
C THR A 476 -6.13 -0.75 5.08
N ARG A 477 -6.61 -0.82 3.84
CA ARG A 477 -7.96 -0.43 3.42
C ARG A 477 -8.95 -1.60 3.47
N ASN A 478 -8.64 -2.72 2.80
CA ASN A 478 -9.63 -3.76 2.49
C ASN A 478 -10.14 -4.55 3.71
N HIS A 479 -9.45 -4.47 4.86
CA HIS A 479 -9.92 -5.07 6.12
C HIS A 479 -10.91 -4.19 6.92
N LEU A 480 -11.11 -2.93 6.52
CA LEU A 480 -11.96 -1.99 7.23
C LEU A 480 -13.45 -2.29 7.01
N PRO A 481 -14.34 -1.92 7.97
CA PRO A 481 -15.78 -2.06 7.80
C PRO A 481 -16.31 -1.38 6.54
N ALA A 482 -17.41 -1.88 5.98
CA ALA A 482 -18.09 -1.23 4.87
C ALA A 482 -18.60 0.16 5.30
N GLY A 483 -18.34 1.19 4.48
CA GLY A 483 -18.70 2.59 4.80
C GLY A 483 -17.69 3.31 5.71
N HIS A 484 -16.46 2.83 5.81
CA HIS A 484 -15.36 3.56 6.45
C HIS A 484 -15.04 4.88 5.71
N ALA A 485 -14.48 5.85 6.43
CA ALA A 485 -14.03 7.11 5.84
C ALA A 485 -12.62 6.99 5.22
N PRO A 486 -12.23 7.85 4.27
CA PRO A 486 -10.84 7.92 3.80
C PRO A 486 -9.83 8.11 4.94
N GLU A 487 -10.19 8.85 5.99
CA GLU A 487 -9.41 9.01 7.22
C GLU A 487 -9.08 7.67 7.91
N ASP A 488 -10.02 6.72 7.96
CA ASP A 488 -9.81 5.41 8.60
C ASP A 488 -8.75 4.60 7.86
N PHE A 489 -8.79 4.64 6.52
CA PHE A 489 -7.76 4.06 5.65
C PHE A 489 -6.40 4.73 5.89
N HIS A 490 -6.30 6.06 5.85
CA HIS A 490 -5.01 6.74 6.05
C HIS A 490 -4.46 6.52 7.47
N ALA A 491 -5.30 6.35 8.48
CA ALA A 491 -4.89 5.98 9.84
C ALA A 491 -4.34 4.55 9.92
N ALA A 492 -4.98 3.59 9.24
CA ALA A 492 -4.49 2.21 9.13
C ALA A 492 -3.19 2.12 8.32
N ASP A 493 -3.04 2.92 7.27
CA ASP A 493 -1.83 3.00 6.45
C ASP A 493 -0.68 3.68 7.22
N ASP A 494 -0.91 4.81 7.92
CA ASP A 494 0.06 5.42 8.85
C ASP A 494 0.53 4.40 9.91
N ARG A 495 -0.40 3.63 10.49
CA ARG A 495 -0.08 2.54 11.45
C ARG A 495 0.81 1.44 10.85
N PHE A 496 0.61 1.10 9.57
CA PHE A 496 1.32 0.04 8.87
C PHE A 496 2.71 0.48 8.39
N TRP A 497 2.84 1.66 7.79
CA TRP A 497 4.11 2.13 7.20
C TRP A 497 5.02 2.88 8.18
N THR A 498 4.44 3.59 9.18
CA THR A 498 5.20 4.30 10.22
C THR A 498 5.32 3.53 11.53
N GLY A 499 4.35 2.68 11.87
CA GLY A 499 4.33 1.91 13.13
C GLY A 499 3.58 2.61 14.26
N ARG A 500 3.43 1.93 15.41
CA ARG A 500 2.48 2.31 16.47
C ARG A 500 2.63 3.73 17.03
N SER A 501 3.82 4.33 16.93
CA SER A 501 4.10 5.68 17.46
C SER A 501 3.51 6.82 16.62
N LEU A 502 3.16 6.55 15.34
CA LEU A 502 2.77 7.54 14.34
C LEU A 502 3.77 8.71 14.26
N ASP A 503 5.06 8.44 14.54
CA ASP A 503 6.18 9.38 14.50
C ASP A 503 7.44 8.60 14.08
N PRO A 504 7.90 8.69 12.81
CA PRO A 504 9.07 7.95 12.35
C PRO A 504 10.39 8.48 12.95
N ALA A 505 10.38 9.61 13.67
CA ALA A 505 11.51 10.09 14.46
C ALA A 505 11.47 9.61 15.93
N ARG A 506 10.43 8.85 16.32
CA ARG A 506 10.21 8.25 17.64
C ARG A 506 9.56 6.87 17.50
N SER A 507 10.23 5.95 16.82
CA SER A 507 9.81 4.55 16.69
C SER A 507 9.54 3.89 18.06
N ASP A 508 8.47 3.09 18.17
CA ASP A 508 8.19 2.27 19.35
C ASP A 508 8.93 0.91 19.25
N PRO A 509 9.97 0.66 20.07
CA PRO A 509 10.73 -0.59 20.02
C PRO A 509 9.96 -1.78 20.62
N THR A 510 8.77 -1.56 21.19
CA THR A 510 7.86 -2.62 21.66
C THR A 510 6.83 -3.01 20.59
N ASP A 511 6.97 -2.51 19.36
CA ASP A 511 6.11 -2.91 18.25
C ASP A 511 6.51 -4.25 17.64
N ARG A 512 5.55 -5.18 17.60
CA ARG A 512 5.71 -6.48 16.93
C ARG A 512 5.68 -6.32 15.41
N TRP A 513 5.12 -5.22 14.93
CA TRP A 513 5.16 -4.83 13.52
C TRP A 513 6.33 -3.86 13.30
N ARG A 514 7.41 -4.32 12.64
CA ARG A 514 8.53 -3.44 12.28
C ARG A 514 8.24 -2.72 10.96
N ALA A 515 7.41 -1.70 11.08
CA ALA A 515 6.98 -0.85 9.98
C ALA A 515 8.19 -0.31 9.17
N PRO A 516 8.10 -0.21 7.83
CA PRO A 516 9.19 0.27 6.96
C PRO A 516 9.95 1.52 7.42
N ALA A 517 9.27 2.53 7.98
CA ALA A 517 9.93 3.75 8.49
C ALA A 517 10.86 3.53 9.70
N VAL A 518 10.78 2.37 10.36
CA VAL A 518 11.67 1.94 11.45
C VAL A 518 12.94 1.26 10.90
N SER A 519 12.88 0.69 9.70
CA SER A 519 13.97 -0.11 9.09
C SER A 519 14.71 0.61 7.96
N VAL A 520 14.01 1.26 7.01
CA VAL A 520 14.64 1.95 5.87
C VAL A 520 14.55 3.46 6.00
N ALA A 521 15.58 4.16 5.50
CA ALA A 521 15.57 5.62 5.41
C ALA A 521 14.55 6.11 4.37
N ASP A 522 13.82 7.18 4.69
CA ASP A 522 12.90 7.81 3.73
C ASP A 522 13.65 8.38 2.51
N ARG A 523 12.93 8.53 1.39
CA ARG A 523 13.41 9.16 0.16
C ARG A 523 12.58 10.41 -0.16
N SER A 524 13.11 11.29 -1.01
CA SER A 524 12.40 12.48 -1.49
C SER A 524 12.78 12.84 -2.93
N THR A 525 11.82 13.38 -3.69
CA THR A 525 11.98 13.96 -5.03
C THR A 525 11.95 15.50 -5.03
N VAL A 526 11.92 16.14 -3.86
CA VAL A 526 11.80 17.62 -3.75
C VAL A 526 13.17 18.29 -3.91
N THR A 527 13.62 18.37 -5.16
CA THR A 527 14.95 18.85 -5.58
C THR A 527 14.92 20.19 -6.33
N ALA A 528 13.87 20.48 -7.11
CA ALA A 528 13.75 21.65 -7.98
C ALA A 528 12.62 22.62 -7.57
N LEU A 529 12.73 23.88 -8.02
CA LEU A 529 11.66 24.88 -7.95
C LEU A 529 10.97 25.02 -9.33
N PRO A 530 9.67 25.40 -9.38
CA PRO A 530 8.77 25.59 -8.24
C PRO A 530 8.40 24.26 -7.57
N PHE A 531 8.19 24.30 -6.25
CA PHE A 531 7.63 23.18 -5.50
C PHE A 531 6.35 23.66 -4.79
N ALA A 532 5.27 22.92 -4.99
CA ALA A 532 3.99 23.13 -4.34
C ALA A 532 3.37 21.77 -3.98
N SER A 533 2.47 21.80 -3.01
CA SER A 533 1.53 20.73 -2.67
C SER A 533 0.36 21.37 -1.93
N VAL A 534 -0.86 20.95 -2.27
CA VAL A 534 -2.10 21.27 -1.54
C VAL A 534 -2.51 20.12 -0.59
N PHE A 535 -1.69 19.07 -0.54
CA PHE A 535 -1.90 17.79 0.15
C PHE A 535 -3.01 16.92 -0.44
N ASN A 536 -3.29 17.06 -1.74
CA ASN A 536 -4.24 16.19 -2.43
C ASN A 536 -3.72 14.75 -2.44
N THR A 537 -4.44 13.84 -1.77
CA THR A 537 -4.03 12.43 -1.67
C THR A 537 -4.37 11.60 -2.91
N GLY A 538 -5.01 12.19 -3.94
CA GLY A 538 -5.39 11.49 -5.17
C GLY A 538 -6.79 10.85 -5.11
N HIS A 539 -7.54 11.11 -4.04
CA HIS A 539 -8.96 10.82 -3.91
C HIS A 539 -9.63 11.82 -2.94
N GLY A 540 -10.96 11.82 -2.88
CA GLY A 540 -11.69 12.58 -1.88
C GLY A 540 -13.21 12.51 -2.00
N LEU A 541 -13.89 12.86 -0.91
CA LEU A 541 -15.36 12.92 -0.83
C LEU A 541 -15.97 14.03 -1.70
N ARG A 542 -15.16 15.03 -2.04
CA ARG A 542 -15.49 16.23 -2.83
C ARG A 542 -14.29 16.66 -3.68
N TRP A 543 -14.52 17.57 -4.64
CA TRP A 543 -13.47 18.39 -5.23
C TRP A 543 -13.63 19.86 -4.79
N HIS A 544 -12.53 20.46 -4.34
CA HIS A 544 -12.46 21.88 -3.96
C HIS A 544 -11.61 22.70 -4.93
N GLU A 545 -11.93 23.99 -5.07
CA GLU A 545 -11.13 25.01 -5.76
C GLU A 545 -11.13 26.30 -4.94
N ASP A 546 -9.95 26.91 -4.72
CA ASP A 546 -9.74 28.08 -3.84
C ASP A 546 -10.48 28.02 -2.48
N GLY A 547 -10.57 26.81 -1.90
CA GLY A 547 -11.23 26.55 -0.62
C GLY A 547 -12.77 26.55 -0.67
N GLN A 548 -13.38 26.39 -1.84
CA GLN A 548 -14.83 26.23 -2.05
C GLN A 548 -15.11 24.88 -2.72
N VAL A 549 -16.24 24.25 -2.41
CA VAL A 549 -16.67 23.01 -3.08
C VAL A 549 -17.04 23.32 -4.52
N ALA A 550 -16.39 22.66 -5.47
CA ALA A 550 -16.69 22.73 -6.91
C ALA A 550 -17.33 21.43 -7.44
N SER A 551 -17.26 20.33 -6.67
CA SER A 551 -18.09 19.13 -6.89
C SER A 551 -18.30 18.37 -5.56
N ASP A 552 -19.56 18.01 -5.27
CA ASP A 552 -19.93 17.10 -4.18
C ASP A 552 -19.84 15.61 -4.57
N THR A 553 -19.29 15.28 -5.74
CA THR A 553 -19.13 13.88 -6.19
C THR A 553 -17.84 13.27 -5.62
N PRO A 554 -17.91 12.13 -4.89
CA PRO A 554 -16.73 11.40 -4.46
C PRO A 554 -15.92 10.86 -5.65
N TRP A 555 -14.60 10.89 -5.56
CA TRP A 555 -13.71 10.56 -6.67
C TRP A 555 -12.37 9.97 -6.22
N ASN A 556 -11.75 9.17 -7.09
CA ASN A 556 -10.34 8.82 -7.04
C ASN A 556 -9.72 9.00 -8.42
N HIS A 557 -8.48 9.48 -8.46
CA HIS A 557 -7.61 9.51 -9.63
C HIS A 557 -6.18 9.71 -9.11
N LEU A 558 -5.45 8.61 -8.86
CA LEU A 558 -4.15 8.67 -8.17
C LEU A 558 -3.10 9.54 -8.89
N GLY A 559 -3.22 9.69 -10.22
CA GLY A 559 -2.40 10.59 -11.02
C GLY A 559 -2.52 12.08 -10.64
N LEU A 560 -3.53 12.48 -9.86
CA LEU A 560 -3.70 13.83 -9.30
C LEU A 560 -3.11 13.97 -7.88
N GLN A 561 -2.53 12.90 -7.32
CA GLN A 561 -1.89 12.93 -6.00
C GLN A 561 -0.66 13.84 -5.99
N ASP A 562 -0.59 14.72 -5.00
CA ASP A 562 0.56 15.60 -4.77
C ASP A 562 1.84 14.82 -4.41
N ARG A 563 2.97 15.53 -4.35
CA ARG A 563 4.10 15.06 -3.54
C ARG A 563 3.73 15.21 -2.06
N LEU A 564 3.57 14.10 -1.35
CA LEU A 564 3.08 14.07 0.04
C LEU A 564 4.22 14.05 1.08
N PRO A 565 3.95 14.40 2.36
CA PRO A 565 4.96 14.40 3.41
C PRO A 565 5.56 13.02 3.66
N SER A 566 6.89 12.89 3.61
CA SER A 566 7.58 11.60 3.80
C SER A 566 7.54 11.08 5.25
N ARG A 567 7.21 11.94 6.23
CA ARG A 567 7.40 11.68 7.66
C ARG A 567 6.15 12.00 8.50
N ARG A 568 5.14 11.14 8.38
CA ARG A 568 3.84 11.28 9.03
C ARG A 568 3.82 10.64 10.43
N TRP A 569 3.79 11.40 11.53
CA TRP A 569 3.89 12.86 11.64
C TRP A 569 4.92 13.27 12.68
N VAL A 570 6.08 13.74 12.22
CA VAL A 570 7.18 14.20 13.08
C VAL A 570 6.84 15.56 13.70
N VAL A 571 6.26 15.51 14.90
CA VAL A 571 5.83 16.69 15.67
C VAL A 571 6.85 17.01 16.78
N ARG A 572 7.38 18.22 16.74
CA ARG A 572 8.31 18.77 17.73
C ARG A 572 7.59 19.84 18.55
N THR A 573 7.46 19.60 19.85
CA THR A 573 6.83 20.48 20.85
C THR A 573 7.51 20.22 22.20
N ALA A 574 7.41 21.18 23.11
CA ALA A 574 7.82 21.03 24.51
C ALA A 574 6.63 20.84 25.47
N GLY A 575 5.40 20.94 24.95
CA GLY A 575 4.14 20.72 25.68
C GLY A 575 3.35 19.58 25.05
N GLN A 576 2.02 19.72 25.00
CA GLN A 576 1.13 18.72 24.41
C GLN A 576 1.40 18.52 22.90
N ARG A 577 1.37 17.26 22.44
CA ARG A 577 1.47 16.89 21.03
C ARG A 577 0.07 16.99 20.41
N PRO A 578 -0.20 17.89 19.44
CA PRO A 578 -1.43 17.85 18.67
C PRO A 578 -1.53 16.56 17.85
N SER A 579 -2.75 16.15 17.54
CA SER A 579 -2.99 15.18 16.46
C SER A 579 -2.70 15.84 15.11
N VAL A 580 -2.24 15.04 14.15
CA VAL A 580 -2.04 15.46 12.76
C VAL A 580 -2.54 14.33 11.86
N SER A 581 -3.31 14.67 10.84
CA SER A 581 -3.89 13.73 9.87
C SER A 581 -4.08 14.43 8.52
N PHE A 582 -4.47 13.67 7.50
CA PHE A 582 -5.22 14.26 6.39
C PHE A 582 -6.63 14.65 6.85
N ASP A 583 -7.29 15.50 6.05
CA ASP A 583 -8.64 16.00 6.23
C ASP A 583 -9.39 15.82 4.91
N PHE A 584 -10.53 15.14 4.90
CA PHE A 584 -11.39 14.97 3.73
C PHE A 584 -12.74 15.69 3.86
N ALA A 585 -12.98 16.37 5.00
CA ALA A 585 -14.11 17.27 5.16
C ALA A 585 -13.88 18.59 4.41
N ASP A 586 -12.62 19.04 4.33
CA ASP A 586 -12.25 20.32 3.72
C ASP A 586 -10.87 20.34 3.03
N ALA A 587 -10.77 21.02 1.89
CA ALA A 587 -9.50 21.22 1.18
C ALA A 587 -9.41 22.59 0.49
N TRP A 588 -8.18 23.11 0.36
CA TRP A 588 -7.94 24.29 -0.49
C TRP A 588 -8.14 23.98 -1.97
N ARG A 589 -7.65 22.81 -2.42
CA ARG A 589 -7.84 22.33 -3.79
C ARG A 589 -7.83 20.80 -3.82
N GLY A 590 -8.68 20.21 -4.66
CA GLY A 590 -8.82 18.76 -4.75
C GLY A 590 -9.59 18.16 -3.58
N GLY A 591 -9.19 16.97 -3.13
CA GLY A 591 -9.99 16.13 -2.25
C GLY A 591 -9.51 16.02 -0.81
N SER A 592 -8.40 16.65 -0.43
CA SER A 592 -7.83 16.54 0.92
C SER A 592 -6.96 17.73 1.32
N SER A 593 -6.84 17.99 2.63
CA SER A 593 -5.82 18.86 3.22
C SER A 593 -5.14 18.21 4.43
N VAL A 594 -4.43 18.96 5.27
CA VAL A 594 -3.77 18.47 6.50
C VAL A 594 -4.32 19.18 7.73
N LEU A 595 -4.99 18.42 8.58
CA LEU A 595 -5.53 18.87 9.85
C LEU A 595 -4.46 18.78 10.95
N VAL A 596 -4.37 19.83 11.78
CA VAL A 596 -3.60 19.82 13.04
C VAL A 596 -4.56 20.15 14.18
N SER A 597 -4.91 19.16 14.99
CA SER A 597 -5.99 19.24 15.97
C SER A 597 -5.51 19.04 17.41
N GLY A 598 -6.21 19.66 18.37
CA GLY A 598 -5.89 19.62 19.80
C GLY A 598 -5.35 20.94 20.36
N ALA A 599 -5.23 21.01 21.69
CA ALA A 599 -4.80 22.22 22.39
C ALA A 599 -3.28 22.44 22.30
N LEU A 600 -2.87 23.68 21.99
CA LEU A 600 -1.46 24.09 22.01
C LEU A 600 -1.16 24.96 23.25
N ASP A 601 -0.51 24.35 24.23
CA ASP A 601 0.10 25.00 25.39
C ASP A 601 1.50 25.57 25.07
N ALA A 602 2.26 24.86 24.24
CA ALA A 602 3.56 25.25 23.69
C ALA A 602 3.52 25.37 22.14
N PRO A 603 4.51 26.03 21.50
CA PRO A 603 4.64 26.05 20.04
C PRO A 603 4.91 24.65 19.47
N ALA A 604 4.17 24.28 18.43
CA ALA A 604 4.36 23.03 17.70
C ALA A 604 5.02 23.27 16.34
N VAL A 605 5.89 22.33 15.95
CA VAL A 605 6.70 22.32 14.73
C VAL A 605 6.48 20.98 14.02
N LEU A 606 6.00 21.04 12.78
CA LEU A 606 5.75 19.87 11.93
C LEU A 606 6.81 19.79 10.83
N ASP A 607 7.65 18.76 10.84
CA ASP A 607 8.63 18.50 9.77
C ASP A 607 7.92 17.76 8.60
N LEU A 608 7.51 18.49 7.55
CA LEU A 608 6.73 17.91 6.44
C LEU A 608 7.60 17.26 5.35
N TYR A 609 8.46 18.07 4.71
CA TYR A 609 9.22 17.66 3.53
C TYR A 609 10.72 17.72 3.80
N ALA A 610 11.44 16.66 3.45
CA ALA A 610 12.88 16.74 3.23
C ALA A 610 13.15 17.25 1.80
N THR A 611 14.00 18.25 1.67
CA THR A 611 14.22 18.99 0.40
C THR A 611 15.69 19.25 0.11
N HIS A 612 16.04 19.36 -1.17
CA HIS A 612 17.34 19.86 -1.66
C HIS A 612 17.22 21.15 -2.49
N LEU A 613 16.09 21.86 -2.39
CA LEU A 613 15.77 23.07 -3.18
C LEU A 613 16.92 24.11 -3.22
N PRO A 614 17.28 24.62 -4.42
CA PRO A 614 18.04 25.85 -4.56
C PRO A 614 17.15 27.03 -4.10
N ILE A 615 17.71 27.96 -3.34
CA ILE A 615 16.99 29.14 -2.83
C ILE A 615 17.83 30.37 -3.15
N GLY A 616 17.25 31.33 -3.85
CA GLY A 616 17.83 32.64 -4.15
C GLY A 616 17.03 33.78 -3.51
N ARG A 617 17.35 35.03 -3.86
CA ARG A 617 16.65 36.23 -3.34
C ARG A 617 15.17 36.25 -3.75
N ASP A 618 14.88 35.92 -5.01
CA ASP A 618 13.52 35.91 -5.56
C ASP A 618 12.68 34.66 -5.18
N THR A 619 13.19 33.76 -4.33
CA THR A 619 12.45 32.57 -3.89
C THR A 619 11.39 32.91 -2.84
N VAL A 620 10.15 33.10 -3.28
CA VAL A 620 8.97 33.26 -2.41
C VAL A 620 8.52 31.92 -1.82
N VAL A 621 7.91 31.95 -0.63
CA VAL A 621 7.21 30.80 -0.02
C VAL A 621 5.82 31.26 0.42
N GLU A 622 4.79 30.65 -0.14
CA GLU A 622 3.39 30.89 0.20
C GLU A 622 2.85 29.74 1.08
N LEU A 623 1.87 30.04 1.93
CA LEU A 623 1.21 29.05 2.80
C LEU A 623 -0.25 29.46 3.02
N THR A 624 -1.17 28.68 2.45
CA THR A 624 -2.60 28.79 2.76
C THR A 624 -2.95 27.88 3.93
N CYS A 625 -3.70 28.39 4.91
CA CYS A 625 -4.21 27.61 6.03
C CYS A 625 -5.47 28.26 6.61
N ARG A 626 -6.46 27.46 7.01
CA ARG A 626 -7.59 27.89 7.85
C ARG A 626 -7.25 27.73 9.33
N THR A 627 -7.97 28.43 10.21
CA THR A 627 -7.89 28.24 11.66
C THR A 627 -9.29 28.44 12.23
N GLU A 628 -9.87 27.37 12.77
CA GLU A 628 -11.28 27.34 13.16
C GLU A 628 -11.51 27.84 14.60
N SER A 629 -10.50 27.73 15.46
CA SER A 629 -10.56 28.31 16.80
C SER A 629 -9.21 28.84 17.29
N GLY A 630 -9.25 30.00 17.96
CA GLY A 630 -8.11 30.61 18.64
C GLY A 630 -7.14 31.38 17.72
N ALA A 631 -6.36 32.27 18.32
CA ALA A 631 -5.35 33.08 17.63
C ALA A 631 -4.04 32.29 17.42
N VAL A 632 -4.11 31.25 16.60
CA VAL A 632 -2.95 30.50 16.08
C VAL A 632 -2.54 31.11 14.74
N ARG A 633 -1.24 31.33 14.53
CA ARG A 633 -0.70 31.57 13.18
C ARG A 633 0.16 30.40 12.77
N GLY A 634 -0.20 29.75 11.65
CA GLY A 634 0.72 28.93 10.87
C GLY A 634 1.80 29.79 10.21
N ARG A 635 3.01 29.25 10.07
CA ARG A 635 4.12 29.87 9.35
C ARG A 635 4.97 28.80 8.68
N ALA A 636 5.34 29.02 7.41
CA ALA A 636 6.38 28.22 6.78
C ALA A 636 7.77 28.59 7.33
N GLY A 637 8.69 27.63 7.34
CA GLY A 637 10.07 27.85 7.73
C GLY A 637 10.99 26.74 7.23
N ARG A 638 12.30 27.01 7.21
CA ARG A 638 13.32 26.06 6.76
C ARG A 638 14.18 25.63 7.93
N ARG A 639 14.50 24.34 8.03
CA ARG A 639 15.46 23.84 9.04
C ARG A 639 16.70 23.21 8.41
N HIS A 640 17.86 23.67 8.86
CA HIS A 640 19.16 23.10 8.51
C HIS A 640 19.68 22.19 9.64
N ARG A 641 19.86 20.89 9.37
CA ARG A 641 20.69 20.02 10.22
C ARG A 641 22.17 20.23 9.82
N ARG A 642 22.94 20.99 10.61
CA ARG A 642 24.41 20.88 10.59
C ARG A 642 24.79 19.54 11.23
N ALA A 643 25.75 18.82 10.65
CA ALA A 643 26.37 17.66 11.28
C ALA A 643 27.41 18.17 12.31
N GLY A 644 27.16 17.94 13.59
CA GLY A 644 27.99 18.41 14.70
C GLY A 644 27.35 18.10 16.04
N ARG A 645 28.17 17.83 17.07
CA ARG A 645 27.68 17.36 18.38
C ARG A 645 26.84 18.43 19.09
N GLY A 646 25.66 18.04 19.56
CA GLY A 646 25.12 18.55 20.83
C GLY A 646 24.63 19.99 20.94
N ARG A 647 24.11 20.63 19.88
CA ARG A 647 23.26 21.85 19.99
C ARG A 647 22.14 21.85 18.95
N GLY A 648 20.98 22.39 19.33
CA GLY A 648 19.76 22.34 18.51
C GLY A 648 19.88 23.16 17.22
N GLY A 649 19.96 22.48 16.06
CA GLY A 649 20.05 23.14 14.76
C GLY A 649 18.86 24.07 14.49
N ALA A 650 19.17 25.34 14.24
CA ALA A 650 18.21 26.44 14.12
C ALA A 650 17.22 26.28 12.94
N ALA A 651 16.02 26.81 13.14
CA ALA A 651 15.06 27.06 12.07
C ALA A 651 15.21 28.50 11.58
N VAL A 652 15.26 28.69 10.26
CA VAL A 652 15.14 29.99 9.61
C VAL A 652 13.65 30.20 9.34
N HIS A 653 13.06 31.18 10.01
CA HIS A 653 11.65 31.51 9.84
C HIS A 653 11.46 32.41 8.62
N LEU A 654 10.49 32.07 7.76
CA LEU A 654 10.01 32.97 6.73
C LEU A 654 8.70 33.62 7.22
N PRO A 655 8.50 34.93 7.04
CA PRO A 655 7.24 35.58 7.39
C PRO A 655 6.17 35.21 6.37
N PRO A 656 4.99 34.69 6.77
CA PRO A 656 3.91 34.47 5.82
C PRO A 656 3.29 35.80 5.41
N ALA A 657 3.09 36.00 4.11
CA ALA A 657 2.04 36.88 3.61
C ALA A 657 0.69 36.23 3.94
N ALA A 658 -0.26 37.02 4.45
CA ALA A 658 -1.62 36.57 4.73
C ALA A 658 -2.60 37.60 4.15
N ARG A 659 -3.59 37.12 3.39
CA ARG A 659 -4.19 37.78 2.21
C ARG A 659 -3.25 37.80 0.99
N ARG A 660 -3.85 37.81 -0.22
CA ARG A 660 -3.15 37.87 -1.51
C ARG A 660 -2.44 39.23 -1.63
N ASP A 661 -1.14 39.27 -1.31
CA ASP A 661 -0.30 40.45 -1.50
C ASP A 661 1.15 40.01 -1.80
N ARG A 662 1.56 40.13 -3.07
CA ARG A 662 2.89 39.71 -3.54
C ARG A 662 3.94 40.71 -3.07
N ARG A 663 4.93 40.28 -2.27
CA ARG A 663 6.15 41.06 -2.00
C ARG A 663 7.40 40.20 -2.11
N ARG A 664 8.45 40.76 -2.73
CA ARG A 664 9.76 40.13 -2.86
C ARG A 664 10.47 40.05 -1.50
N LEU A 665 11.35 39.07 -1.36
CA LEU A 665 12.32 39.00 -0.26
C LEU A 665 13.60 39.76 -0.66
N ALA A 666 14.38 40.17 0.35
CA ALA A 666 15.66 40.87 0.23
C ALA A 666 16.72 40.15 1.07
#